data_AF-A0A9E0T229-F1
#
_entry.id   AF-A0A9E0T229-F1
#
_cell.length_a   1.000
_cell.length_b   1.000
_cell.length_c   1.000
_cell.angle_alpha   90.00
_cell.angle_beta   90.00
_cell.angle_gamma   90.00
#
_symmetry.space_group_name_H-M   'P 1'
#
loop_
_entity.id
_entity.type
_entity.pdbx_description
1 polymer ?
#
loop_
_entity_poly.entity_id
_entity_poly.type
_entity_poly.pdbx_seq_one_letter_code
_entity_poly.pdbx_strand_id
1 'polypeptide(L)'
;MSRMIGWLLAAGLGLSVSAVLAAPPATAPVQPAPSAPAPQAASNRIAAARDAVMPYVVSILTVSQSFVQGEPTLSVASGSGTVIAPQGYVVTNAHVVEKGKAFRVVFADGRELPAKLIGQDTLSDLAVLQVLPPKPEVFRYAQFAGANDLQAGDEVLAMGAPWGLSNSMSAGVVNNPRRLLVSLFDDEADYEDSLGPDLPTGRYYAWIQHDAPIAPGNSGGPLVDMRGRVVGVNARGMVLGGDLAFAIPAPDAQRVVDALIAYHRVPRAWLGFRLRSRKDTGYAHGVLVNAVDRDSPAQRAGLRAGDLLLAMDGQAVDAPQPVDIPELQRQIAQLPVGKSIEFRVQRDGKTLAVKLLTAAYPRDNGEEVGYAPFGASLRELTVAMARRRALDFSDGLIVTSLRPGGPGATARPALAAGDVIRSIDGKPVRVAADLKAWLVKPAKITPLLIGFVRNGENLLATLRPAYGDISRTPLPELPQAWAGVDVQPVTASLQGAFGAAGQGFRVSRVYPGSPLGAVGVQVGDIITAIGDRPLKPVSDDSTDAFDQAVRDLEIGRDAKVAVLRDGVAKAMSFIPSPSPVEDSGLKVLQVSQLRIQVRELGFYDRVERRLPPDQKGVYVTTVERGGPGGLAHLRNGDIVLSLGGRPTVDLDGFGAALTQALRDGTQTIPFLIMRGAEARLLYLDRSWLQDTLP
;
A
#
# COMPACT_ATOMS: atom_id res chain seq x y z
N MET A 1 -24.83 -17.39 15.75
CA MET A 1 -26.17 -17.23 16.35
C MET A 1 -26.79 -18.60 16.55
N SER A 2 -26.84 -19.11 17.80
CA SER A 2 -28.03 -19.73 18.43
C SER A 2 -27.62 -20.23 19.83
N ARG A 3 -27.93 -19.46 20.88
CA ARG A 3 -28.80 -19.81 22.04
C ARG A 3 -28.19 -20.89 22.96
N MET A 4 -27.57 -20.59 24.12
CA MET A 4 -27.95 -19.83 25.34
C MET A 4 -29.18 -20.37 26.10
N ILE A 5 -28.90 -20.74 27.38
CA ILE A 5 -29.77 -20.80 28.58
C ILE A 5 -30.80 -21.94 28.58
N GLY A 6 -31.07 -22.70 29.64
CA GLY A 6 -30.83 -22.69 31.09
C GLY A 6 -31.49 -23.98 31.63
N TRP A 7 -31.34 -24.41 32.87
CA TRP A 7 -32.31 -24.13 33.94
C TRP A 7 -31.73 -24.69 35.25
N LEU A 8 -31.76 -23.87 36.30
CA LEU A 8 -31.61 -24.24 37.70
C LEU A 8 -32.94 -24.80 38.21
N LEU A 9 -32.89 -25.78 39.11
CA LEU A 9 -33.80 -25.87 40.26
C LEU A 9 -33.27 -26.85 41.30
N ALA A 10 -33.06 -26.32 42.50
CA ALA A 10 -32.74 -27.03 43.72
C ALA A 10 -34.01 -27.49 44.45
N ALA A 11 -33.95 -28.61 45.16
CA ALA A 11 -34.50 -28.80 46.51
C ALA A 11 -34.34 -30.25 46.97
N GLY A 12 -33.88 -30.45 48.21
CA GLY A 12 -33.92 -31.76 48.87
C GLY A 12 -32.97 -31.88 50.07
N LEU A 13 -33.27 -31.18 51.18
CA LEU A 13 -32.86 -31.59 52.53
C LEU A 13 -33.40 -33.00 52.80
N GLY A 14 -32.79 -33.92 53.54
CA GLY A 14 -31.56 -33.96 54.33
C GLY A 14 -31.59 -35.27 55.13
N LEU A 15 -30.44 -35.76 55.60
CA LEU A 15 -30.32 -36.60 56.80
C LEU A 15 -28.83 -36.75 57.13
N SER A 16 -28.47 -36.17 58.27
CA SER A 16 -27.13 -36.14 58.86
C SER A 16 -26.85 -37.41 59.66
N VAL A 17 -25.74 -38.08 59.35
CA VAL A 17 -25.08 -39.02 60.27
C VAL A 17 -23.69 -38.47 60.55
N SER A 18 -23.45 -38.12 61.81
CA SER A 18 -22.13 -37.74 62.30
C SER A 18 -21.34 -38.99 62.65
N ALA A 19 -20.16 -39.17 62.04
CA ALA A 19 -19.14 -40.08 62.52
C ALA A 19 -17.79 -39.34 62.50
N VAL A 20 -17.22 -39.17 63.69
CA VAL A 20 -15.91 -38.57 63.95
C VAL A 20 -14.83 -39.50 63.38
N LEU A 21 -14.02 -39.00 62.46
CA LEU A 21 -12.80 -39.67 61.98
C LEU A 21 -11.60 -38.73 62.16
N ALA A 22 -10.61 -39.24 62.87
CA ALA A 22 -9.41 -38.56 63.32
C ALA A 22 -8.55 -38.01 62.17
N ALA A 23 -7.91 -36.86 62.41
CA ALA A 23 -6.95 -36.28 61.47
C ALA A 23 -5.68 -37.16 61.35
N PRO A 24 -5.22 -37.49 60.13
CA PRO A 24 -3.90 -38.10 59.94
C PRO A 24 -2.78 -37.06 60.16
N PRO A 25 -1.56 -37.51 60.53
CA PRO A 25 -0.47 -36.63 60.95
C PRO A 25 0.10 -35.83 59.77
N ALA A 26 0.55 -34.61 60.06
CA ALA A 26 1.21 -33.73 59.10
C ALA A 26 2.51 -34.37 58.57
N THR A 27 2.57 -34.62 57.27
CA THR A 27 3.79 -35.00 56.56
C THR A 27 4.69 -33.77 56.43
N ALA A 28 5.94 -33.90 56.86
CA ALA A 28 6.97 -32.87 56.70
C ALA A 28 7.23 -32.59 55.20
N PRO A 29 7.50 -31.33 54.82
CA PRO A 29 7.78 -30.97 53.44
C PRO A 29 9.08 -31.64 52.97
N VAL A 30 9.00 -32.38 51.87
CA VAL A 30 10.17 -32.93 51.16
C VAL A 30 10.95 -31.76 50.56
N GLN A 31 12.17 -31.53 51.03
CA GLN A 31 13.09 -30.60 50.37
C GLN A 31 13.46 -31.17 48.98
N PRO A 32 13.32 -30.40 47.88
CA PRO A 32 13.83 -30.83 46.60
C PRO A 32 15.35 -30.94 46.68
N ALA A 33 15.90 -32.05 46.17
CA ALA A 33 17.33 -32.25 46.06
C ALA A 33 17.97 -31.07 45.29
N PRO A 34 19.16 -30.60 45.67
CA PRO A 34 19.85 -29.55 44.92
C PRO A 34 20.04 -30.02 43.48
N SER A 35 19.49 -29.25 42.54
CA SER A 35 19.74 -29.46 41.11
C SER A 35 21.24 -29.36 40.88
N ALA A 36 21.82 -30.39 40.27
CA ALA A 36 23.18 -30.31 39.77
C ALA A 36 23.29 -29.05 38.89
N PRO A 37 24.33 -28.21 39.04
CA PRO A 37 24.52 -27.08 38.15
C PRO A 37 24.56 -27.62 36.72
N ALA A 38 23.67 -27.11 35.87
CA ALA A 38 23.70 -27.38 34.44
C ALA A 38 25.13 -27.10 33.94
N PRO A 39 25.71 -27.95 33.07
CA PRO A 39 27.09 -27.78 32.63
C PRO A 39 27.25 -26.41 31.97
N GLN A 40 27.88 -25.47 32.69
CA GLN A 40 28.44 -24.24 32.15
C GLN A 40 29.68 -24.60 31.32
N ALA A 41 29.47 -25.08 30.09
CA ALA A 41 30.46 -25.07 29.01
C ALA A 41 29.87 -25.65 27.70
N ALA A 42 28.82 -25.02 27.18
CA ALA A 42 28.69 -24.86 25.74
C ALA A 42 28.54 -23.36 25.53
N SER A 43 29.52 -22.73 24.87
CA SER A 43 29.32 -21.39 24.32
C SER A 43 27.95 -21.37 23.65
N ASN A 44 27.09 -20.41 24.00
CA ASN A 44 25.76 -20.29 23.40
C ASN A 44 25.97 -20.05 21.90
N ARG A 45 25.97 -21.13 21.10
CA ARG A 45 26.33 -21.11 19.68
C ARG A 45 25.40 -20.19 18.89
N ILE A 46 24.12 -20.15 19.28
CA ILE A 46 23.14 -19.20 18.74
C ILE A 46 23.57 -17.76 19.03
N ALA A 47 23.94 -17.44 20.28
CA ALA A 47 24.41 -16.10 20.62
C ALA A 47 25.70 -15.74 19.87
N ALA A 48 26.64 -16.68 19.71
CA ALA A 48 27.86 -16.46 18.95
C ALA A 48 27.57 -16.17 17.46
N ALA A 49 26.69 -16.95 16.82
CA ALA A 49 26.26 -16.72 15.44
C ALA A 49 25.50 -15.39 15.28
N ARG A 50 24.64 -15.04 16.24
CA ARG A 50 23.97 -13.73 16.33
C ARG A 50 24.99 -12.60 16.38
N ASP A 51 25.92 -12.64 17.33
CA ASP A 51 26.87 -11.54 17.57
C ASP A 51 27.84 -11.35 16.40
N ALA A 52 28.07 -12.41 15.62
CA ALA A 52 28.88 -12.34 14.41
C ALA A 52 28.23 -11.56 13.26
N VAL A 53 26.89 -11.57 13.13
CA VAL A 53 26.18 -11.02 11.95
C VAL A 53 25.23 -9.87 12.28
N MET A 54 24.54 -9.91 13.42
CA MET A 54 23.52 -8.94 13.81
C MET A 54 23.97 -7.46 13.76
N PRO A 55 25.23 -7.10 14.08
CA PRO A 55 25.71 -5.72 13.93
C PRO A 55 25.68 -5.16 12.50
N TYR A 56 25.59 -6.03 11.49
CA TYR A 56 25.57 -5.66 10.06
C TYR A 56 24.17 -5.71 9.46
N VAL A 57 23.17 -6.12 10.25
CA VAL A 57 21.76 -6.13 9.86
C VAL A 57 21.19 -4.74 10.10
N VAL A 58 20.52 -4.21 9.07
CA VAL A 58 19.99 -2.85 9.05
C VAL A 58 18.51 -2.84 8.71
N SER A 59 17.79 -1.83 9.20
CA SER A 59 16.43 -1.56 8.75
C SER A 59 16.46 -0.65 7.54
N ILE A 60 15.60 -0.91 6.58
CA ILE A 60 15.43 -0.09 5.39
C ILE A 60 14.04 0.52 5.48
N LEU A 61 13.99 1.85 5.46
CA LEU A 61 12.77 2.62 5.29
C LEU A 61 12.71 3.05 3.82
N THR A 62 11.70 2.56 3.11
CA THR A 62 11.46 2.87 1.70
C THR A 62 10.26 3.80 1.61
N VAL A 63 10.45 4.97 1.00
CA VAL A 63 9.34 5.80 0.54
C VAL A 63 9.01 5.34 -0.88
N SER A 64 7.94 4.58 -1.03
CA SER A 64 7.48 4.05 -2.30
C SER A 64 6.46 5.00 -2.93
N GLN A 65 6.52 5.16 -4.25
CA GLN A 65 5.57 5.91 -5.05
C GLN A 65 4.72 4.97 -5.90
N SER A 66 3.46 4.85 -5.55
CA SER A 66 2.44 4.24 -6.41
C SER A 66 1.63 5.32 -7.10
N PHE A 67 0.75 4.94 -8.03
CA PHE A 67 -0.14 5.87 -8.69
C PHE A 67 -1.57 5.37 -8.56
N VAL A 68 -2.39 6.11 -7.84
CA VAL A 68 -3.81 5.80 -7.68
C VAL A 68 -4.59 6.93 -8.31
N GLN A 69 -5.50 6.60 -9.23
CA GLN A 69 -6.38 7.58 -9.85
C GLN A 69 -5.63 8.70 -10.60
N GLY A 70 -4.47 8.39 -11.16
CA GLY A 70 -3.61 9.32 -11.89
C GLY A 70 -2.85 10.32 -11.05
N GLU A 71 -2.85 10.15 -9.73
CA GLU A 71 -2.04 10.91 -8.81
C GLU A 71 -0.98 9.99 -8.17
N PRO A 72 0.28 10.44 -8.03
CA PRO A 72 1.23 9.70 -7.23
C PRO A 72 0.80 9.70 -5.78
N THR A 73 0.66 8.49 -5.23
CA THR A 73 0.48 8.25 -3.82
C THR A 73 1.79 7.71 -3.27
N LEU A 74 2.26 8.34 -2.21
CA LEU A 74 3.44 7.90 -1.51
C LEU A 74 3.01 7.02 -0.32
N SER A 75 3.76 5.97 -0.06
CA SER A 75 3.63 5.12 1.12
C SER A 75 5.01 4.85 1.72
N VAL A 76 5.05 4.55 3.01
CA VAL A 76 6.27 4.14 3.69
C VAL A 76 6.19 2.64 3.94
N ALA A 77 7.18 1.92 3.44
CA ALA A 77 7.41 0.52 3.73
C ALA A 77 8.69 0.37 4.56
N SER A 78 8.78 -0.72 5.31
CA SER A 78 9.99 -1.09 6.05
C SER A 78 10.36 -2.52 5.72
N GLY A 79 11.65 -2.77 5.54
CA GLY A 79 12.24 -4.10 5.39
C GLY A 79 13.60 -4.18 6.08
N SER A 80 14.27 -5.32 5.91
CA SER A 80 15.62 -5.54 6.42
C SER A 80 16.65 -5.57 5.31
N GLY A 81 17.90 -5.32 5.65
CA GLY A 81 19.03 -5.53 4.77
C GLY A 81 20.27 -5.97 5.53
N THR A 82 21.31 -6.33 4.80
CA THR A 82 22.63 -6.66 5.35
C THR A 82 23.70 -5.84 4.66
N VAL A 83 24.59 -5.20 5.43
CA VAL A 83 25.78 -4.53 4.87
C VAL A 83 26.77 -5.61 4.41
N ILE A 84 27.14 -5.61 3.12
CA ILE A 84 27.98 -6.66 2.50
C ILE A 84 29.33 -6.16 1.96
N ALA A 85 29.60 -4.86 2.03
CA ALA A 85 30.87 -4.29 1.56
C ALA A 85 31.28 -3.02 2.32
N PRO A 86 32.58 -2.69 2.35
CA PRO A 86 33.10 -1.52 3.08
C PRO A 86 32.63 -0.18 2.55
N GLN A 87 32.15 -0.10 1.30
CA GLN A 87 31.59 1.11 0.68
C GLN A 87 30.15 1.41 1.14
N GLY A 88 29.59 0.58 2.04
CA GLY A 88 28.21 0.72 2.51
C GLY A 88 27.17 0.15 1.54
N TYR A 89 27.53 -0.90 0.79
CA TYR A 89 26.54 -1.64 0.01
C TYR A 89 25.70 -2.52 0.93
N VAL A 90 24.38 -2.36 0.82
CA VAL A 90 23.38 -3.09 1.58
C VAL A 90 22.57 -3.94 0.62
N VAL A 91 22.53 -5.24 0.89
CA VAL A 91 21.66 -6.19 0.18
C VAL A 91 20.33 -6.31 0.86
N THR A 92 19.27 -6.34 0.07
CA THR A 92 17.88 -6.57 0.51
C THR A 92 17.09 -7.23 -0.62
N ASN A 93 15.78 -7.41 -0.45
CA ASN A 93 14.91 -7.91 -1.50
C ASN A 93 14.48 -6.82 -2.49
N ALA A 94 14.16 -7.21 -3.73
CA ALA A 94 13.66 -6.28 -4.73
C ALA A 94 12.30 -5.71 -4.32
N HIS A 95 11.42 -6.52 -3.71
CA HIS A 95 10.12 -6.04 -3.24
C HIS A 95 10.21 -5.02 -2.08
N VAL A 96 11.31 -5.00 -1.31
CA VAL A 96 11.54 -4.01 -0.23
C VAL A 96 11.83 -2.62 -0.80
N VAL A 97 12.47 -2.56 -1.96
CA VAL A 97 12.82 -1.31 -2.65
C VAL A 97 11.87 -0.96 -3.79
N GLU A 98 10.88 -1.80 -4.06
CA GLU A 98 10.00 -1.67 -5.21
C GLU A 98 9.23 -0.34 -5.16
N LYS A 99 9.20 0.33 -6.31
CA LYS A 99 8.64 1.69 -6.46
C LYS A 99 9.27 2.74 -5.54
N GLY A 100 10.39 2.43 -4.89
CA GLY A 100 11.09 3.32 -3.97
C GLY A 100 11.63 4.56 -4.67
N LYS A 101 11.35 5.73 -4.10
CA LYS A 101 11.89 7.03 -4.52
C LYS A 101 12.97 7.54 -3.60
N ALA A 102 12.83 7.26 -2.30
CA ALA A 102 13.83 7.59 -1.30
C ALA A 102 14.01 6.41 -0.33
N PHE A 103 15.26 6.22 0.11
CA PHE A 103 15.63 5.14 1.02
C PHE A 103 16.40 5.70 2.20
N ARG A 104 16.07 5.25 3.41
CA ARG A 104 16.86 5.50 4.61
C ARG A 104 17.24 4.17 5.24
N VAL A 105 18.50 4.07 5.66
CA VAL A 105 19.05 2.89 6.31
C VAL A 105 19.28 3.22 7.77
N VAL A 106 18.62 2.48 8.66
CA VAL A 106 18.75 2.59 10.12
C VAL A 106 19.65 1.46 10.61
N PHE A 107 20.77 1.83 11.21
CA PHE A 107 21.77 0.91 11.75
C PHE A 107 21.42 0.50 13.18
N ALA A 108 22.00 -0.61 13.64
CA ALA A 108 21.81 -1.13 15.00
C ALA A 108 22.26 -0.15 16.11
N ASP A 109 23.12 0.83 15.78
CA ASP A 109 23.55 1.90 16.68
C ASP A 109 22.59 3.11 16.71
N GLY A 110 21.48 3.04 15.97
CA GLY A 110 20.48 4.10 15.85
C GLY A 110 20.79 5.17 14.82
N ARG A 111 21.94 5.11 14.12
CA ARG A 111 22.24 6.04 13.02
C ARG A 111 21.28 5.79 11.87
N GLU A 112 20.75 6.87 11.30
CA GLU A 112 19.89 6.83 10.12
C GLU A 112 20.53 7.62 8.99
N LEU A 113 20.92 6.91 7.92
CA LEU A 113 21.62 7.49 6.78
C LEU A 113 20.79 7.38 5.50
N PRO A 114 20.81 8.38 4.61
CA PRO A 114 20.17 8.26 3.30
C PRO A 114 20.90 7.20 2.46
N ALA A 115 20.17 6.55 1.56
CA ALA A 115 20.74 5.57 0.63
C ALA A 115 20.19 5.76 -0.79
N LYS A 116 20.96 5.32 -1.78
CA LYS A 116 20.55 5.28 -3.19
C LYS A 116 20.44 3.84 -3.67
N LEU A 117 19.49 3.58 -4.57
CA LEU A 117 19.39 2.29 -5.27
C LEU A 117 20.50 2.20 -6.31
N ILE A 118 21.35 1.18 -6.18
CA ILE A 118 22.37 0.83 -7.19
C ILE A 118 21.74 0.01 -8.31
N GLY A 119 20.89 -0.94 -7.95
CA GLY A 119 20.15 -1.76 -8.90
C GLY A 119 19.25 -2.75 -8.18
N GLN A 120 18.29 -3.29 -8.91
CA GLN A 120 17.38 -4.33 -8.43
C GLN A 120 17.15 -5.38 -9.52
N ASP A 121 16.84 -6.59 -9.09
CA ASP A 121 16.48 -7.71 -9.93
C ASP A 121 15.23 -8.39 -9.39
N THR A 122 14.10 -8.18 -10.07
CA THR A 122 12.79 -8.73 -9.67
C THR A 122 12.73 -10.25 -9.80
N LEU A 123 13.47 -10.83 -10.76
CA LEU A 123 13.49 -12.27 -11.01
C LEU A 123 14.17 -13.06 -9.89
N SER A 124 15.25 -12.52 -9.31
CA SER A 124 15.89 -13.08 -8.12
C SER A 124 15.33 -12.54 -6.80
N ASP A 125 14.47 -11.52 -6.85
CA ASP A 125 14.01 -10.74 -5.69
C ASP A 125 15.16 -10.17 -4.84
N LEU A 126 16.18 -9.59 -5.48
CA LEU A 126 17.31 -8.93 -4.81
C LEU A 126 17.50 -7.49 -5.26
N ALA A 127 17.98 -6.66 -4.35
CA ALA A 127 18.40 -5.30 -4.63
C ALA A 127 19.63 -4.91 -3.83
N VAL A 128 20.37 -3.92 -4.36
CA VAL A 128 21.53 -3.32 -3.70
C VAL A 128 21.29 -1.84 -3.51
N LEU A 129 21.33 -1.40 -2.25
CA LEU A 129 21.39 0.00 -1.87
C LEU A 129 22.84 0.39 -1.54
N GLN A 130 23.21 1.64 -1.76
CA GLN A 130 24.44 2.23 -1.24
C GLN A 130 24.12 3.33 -0.25
N VAL A 131 24.63 3.19 0.97
CA VAL A 131 24.50 4.19 2.02
C VAL A 131 25.34 5.43 1.69
N LEU A 132 24.80 6.62 1.96
CA LEU A 132 25.39 7.91 1.66
C LEU A 132 25.64 8.68 2.97
N PRO A 133 26.75 8.41 3.68
CA PRO A 133 27.08 9.13 4.90
C PRO A 133 27.46 10.60 4.59
N PRO A 134 27.23 11.55 5.51
CA PRO A 134 27.61 12.95 5.33
C PRO A 134 29.12 13.16 5.11
N LYS A 135 29.94 12.23 5.62
CA LYS A 135 31.39 12.16 5.42
C LYS A 135 31.74 10.73 5.00
N PRO A 136 32.70 10.53 4.08
CA PRO A 136 33.16 9.19 3.72
C PRO A 136 33.61 8.39 4.96
N GLU A 137 33.09 7.18 5.12
CA GLU A 137 33.47 6.25 6.18
C GLU A 137 33.57 4.83 5.60
N VAL A 138 34.29 3.95 6.32
CA VAL A 138 34.40 2.53 5.98
C VAL A 138 33.41 1.76 6.84
N PHE A 139 32.48 1.05 6.21
CA PHE A 139 31.48 0.26 6.92
C PHE A 139 32.02 -1.12 7.28
N ARG A 140 31.65 -1.62 8.46
CA ARG A 140 31.79 -3.04 8.79
C ARG A 140 30.70 -3.82 8.06
N TYR A 141 31.02 -5.04 7.63
CA TYR A 141 30.14 -5.81 6.75
C TYR A 141 30.19 -7.31 7.03
N ALA A 142 29.12 -8.01 6.63
CA ALA A 142 29.03 -9.45 6.61
C ALA A 142 29.54 -10.02 5.28
N GLN A 143 29.99 -11.27 5.28
CA GLN A 143 30.38 -11.98 4.06
C GLN A 143 29.41 -13.12 3.77
N PHE A 144 29.08 -13.27 2.49
CA PHE A 144 28.35 -14.43 1.99
C PHE A 144 29.21 -15.70 2.10
N ALA A 145 28.58 -16.83 2.39
CA ALA A 145 29.20 -18.13 2.27
C ALA A 145 29.54 -18.41 0.80
N GLY A 146 30.77 -18.88 0.54
CA GLY A 146 31.24 -19.15 -0.83
C GLY A 146 30.59 -20.36 -1.51
N ALA A 147 29.95 -21.25 -0.74
CA ALA A 147 29.23 -22.41 -1.23
C ALA A 147 27.95 -22.62 -0.41
N ASN A 148 26.97 -23.31 -1.00
CA ASN A 148 25.81 -23.81 -0.28
C ASN A 148 26.10 -25.25 0.17
N ASP A 149 26.68 -25.39 1.36
CA ASP A 149 27.07 -26.68 1.99
C ASP A 149 26.03 -27.17 3.02
N LEU A 150 24.84 -26.56 3.05
CA LEU A 150 23.77 -26.90 3.98
C LEU A 150 23.16 -28.27 3.70
N GLN A 151 22.80 -28.97 4.77
CA GLN A 151 22.03 -30.21 4.75
C GLN A 151 20.68 -30.02 5.43
N ALA A 152 19.72 -30.89 5.10
CA ALA A 152 18.46 -30.92 5.81
C ALA A 152 18.72 -31.25 7.31
N GLY A 153 18.17 -30.44 8.20
CA GLY A 153 18.39 -30.52 9.65
C GLY A 153 19.44 -29.54 10.19
N ASP A 154 20.23 -28.87 9.35
CA ASP A 154 21.18 -27.86 9.82
C ASP A 154 20.43 -26.67 10.46
N GLU A 155 20.89 -26.26 11.65
CA GLU A 155 20.34 -25.11 12.37
C GLU A 155 20.72 -23.79 11.68
N VAL A 156 19.72 -22.91 11.53
CA VAL A 156 19.86 -21.59 10.92
C VAL A 156 19.12 -20.53 11.71
N LEU A 157 19.60 -19.29 11.61
CA LEU A 157 19.00 -18.09 12.18
C LEU A 157 18.55 -17.17 11.06
N ALA A 158 17.27 -16.83 11.02
CA ALA A 158 16.77 -15.74 10.20
C ALA A 158 16.81 -14.45 11.02
N MET A 159 17.59 -13.47 10.57
CA MET A 159 17.76 -12.19 11.25
C MET A 159 17.11 -11.05 10.46
N GLY A 160 16.68 -10.01 11.18
CA GLY A 160 16.14 -8.79 10.60
C GLY A 160 16.08 -7.63 11.59
N ALA A 161 15.72 -6.46 11.10
CA ALA A 161 15.56 -5.20 11.83
C ALA A 161 14.21 -4.55 11.48
N PRO A 162 13.07 -5.13 11.90
CA PRO A 162 11.76 -4.50 11.72
C PRO A 162 11.72 -3.12 12.41
N TRP A 163 11.30 -2.09 11.67
CA TRP A 163 11.05 -0.72 12.17
C TRP A 163 12.22 -0.01 12.88
N GLY A 164 13.47 -0.34 12.52
CA GLY A 164 14.65 0.48 12.84
C GLY A 164 15.24 0.38 14.24
N LEU A 165 14.54 -0.20 15.23
CA LEU A 165 15.04 -0.22 16.63
C LEU A 165 14.87 -1.58 17.35
N SER A 166 14.34 -2.59 16.65
CA SER A 166 14.04 -3.90 17.22
C SER A 166 14.68 -5.00 16.38
N ASN A 167 16.02 -5.07 16.37
CA ASN A 167 16.70 -6.21 15.75
C ASN A 167 16.14 -7.51 16.32
N SER A 168 15.67 -8.39 15.45
CA SER A 168 15.02 -9.63 15.80
C SER A 168 15.72 -10.80 15.13
N MET A 169 15.67 -11.96 15.78
CA MET A 169 16.11 -13.22 15.18
C MET A 169 15.11 -14.31 15.51
N SER A 170 14.93 -15.23 14.57
CA SER A 170 14.25 -16.50 14.77
C SER A 170 15.19 -17.65 14.42
N ALA A 171 15.06 -18.76 15.14
CA ALA A 171 15.84 -19.96 14.89
C ALA A 171 14.95 -21.05 14.28
N GLY A 172 15.54 -21.89 13.45
CA GLY A 172 14.90 -23.06 12.86
C GLY A 172 15.94 -23.96 12.20
N VAL A 173 15.49 -24.89 11.38
CA VAL A 173 16.34 -25.81 10.63
C VAL A 173 16.06 -25.72 9.14
N VAL A 174 17.07 -26.07 8.34
CA VAL A 174 16.92 -26.27 6.91
C VAL A 174 16.05 -27.49 6.66
N ASN A 175 14.92 -27.35 5.97
CA ASN A 175 14.11 -28.49 5.54
C ASN A 175 14.58 -29.00 4.17
N ASN A 176 14.98 -28.09 3.27
CA ASN A 176 15.54 -28.43 1.97
C ASN A 176 16.55 -27.36 1.53
N PRO A 177 17.84 -27.70 1.37
CA PRO A 177 18.87 -26.72 1.03
C PRO A 177 18.80 -26.20 -0.41
N ARG A 178 18.02 -26.86 -1.28
CA ARG A 178 17.90 -26.54 -2.70
C ARG A 178 16.51 -26.89 -3.26
N ARG A 179 15.49 -26.20 -2.75
CA ARG A 179 14.10 -26.33 -3.17
C ARG A 179 13.83 -25.57 -4.47
N LEU A 180 13.48 -26.28 -5.53
CA LEU A 180 12.89 -25.66 -6.72
C LEU A 180 11.37 -25.54 -6.50
N LEU A 181 10.81 -24.37 -6.80
CA LEU A 181 9.39 -24.12 -6.77
C LEU A 181 8.84 -24.45 -8.16
N VAL A 182 8.39 -25.69 -8.34
CA VAL A 182 7.76 -26.18 -9.57
C VAL A 182 6.26 -26.39 -9.31
N SER A 183 5.41 -26.18 -10.32
CA SER A 183 3.98 -26.48 -10.17
C SER A 183 3.77 -27.99 -9.95
N LEU A 184 2.89 -28.35 -9.02
CA LEU A 184 2.48 -29.73 -8.78
C LEU A 184 1.33 -30.17 -9.71
N PHE A 185 0.65 -29.22 -10.34
CA PHE A 185 -0.61 -29.45 -11.05
C PHE A 185 -0.60 -28.96 -12.50
N ASP A 186 0.35 -28.11 -12.89
CA ASP A 186 0.45 -27.53 -14.22
C ASP A 186 1.79 -27.91 -14.89
N ASP A 187 1.86 -27.80 -16.23
CA ASP A 187 3.13 -27.77 -16.97
C ASP A 187 4.00 -26.62 -16.43
N GLU A 188 5.33 -26.76 -16.37
CA GLU A 188 6.24 -25.67 -16.00
C GLU A 188 6.07 -24.44 -16.93
N ALA A 189 5.74 -24.68 -18.20
CA ALA A 189 5.41 -23.60 -19.14
C ALA A 189 4.11 -22.87 -18.79
N ASP A 190 3.17 -23.53 -18.10
CA ASP A 190 1.91 -22.97 -17.61
C ASP A 190 2.10 -22.35 -16.21
N TYR A 191 3.03 -22.88 -15.39
CA TYR A 191 3.44 -22.28 -14.13
C TYR A 191 4.01 -20.87 -14.33
N GLU A 192 4.80 -20.67 -15.39
CA GLU A 192 5.28 -19.33 -15.76
C GLU A 192 4.15 -18.33 -16.04
N ASP A 193 2.99 -18.79 -16.51
CA ASP A 193 1.81 -17.97 -16.77
C ASP A 193 0.90 -17.82 -15.53
N SER A 194 0.94 -18.79 -14.60
CA SER A 194 0.17 -18.76 -13.33
C SER A 194 0.82 -17.91 -12.23
N LEU A 195 2.13 -17.66 -12.34
CA LEU A 195 2.80 -16.55 -11.65
C LEU A 195 2.19 -15.24 -12.20
N GLY A 196 1.22 -14.68 -11.47
CA GLY A 196 0.38 -13.57 -11.91
C GLY A 196 1.13 -12.42 -12.61
N PRO A 197 0.41 -11.59 -13.38
CA PRO A 197 0.96 -10.68 -14.40
C PRO A 197 1.95 -9.60 -13.93
N ASP A 198 2.34 -9.55 -12.65
CA ASP A 198 3.25 -8.53 -12.12
C ASP A 198 4.41 -9.07 -11.24
N LEU A 199 4.52 -10.37 -10.92
CA LEU A 199 5.49 -10.86 -9.90
C LEU A 199 6.11 -12.26 -10.17
N PRO A 200 6.95 -12.44 -11.20
CA PRO A 200 7.67 -13.70 -11.43
C PRO A 200 8.95 -13.81 -10.58
N THR A 201 8.83 -13.86 -9.25
CA THR A 201 10.00 -14.13 -8.39
C THR A 201 10.35 -15.62 -8.42
N GLY A 202 11.62 -15.99 -8.60
CA GLY A 202 12.09 -17.37 -8.37
C GLY A 202 12.25 -18.28 -9.58
N ARG A 203 12.08 -17.76 -10.80
CA ARG A 203 12.12 -18.56 -12.05
C ARG A 203 13.43 -19.33 -12.27
N TYR A 204 14.57 -18.80 -11.81
CA TYR A 204 15.90 -19.35 -12.11
C TYR A 204 16.62 -19.98 -10.92
N TYR A 205 16.12 -19.79 -9.70
CA TYR A 205 16.88 -20.05 -8.49
C TYR A 205 16.20 -21.11 -7.64
N ALA A 206 17.02 -22.02 -7.14
CA ALA A 206 16.61 -22.87 -6.04
C ALA A 206 16.66 -22.07 -4.74
N TRP A 207 15.77 -22.39 -3.83
CA TRP A 207 15.61 -21.73 -2.55
C TRP A 207 16.15 -22.61 -1.43
N ILE A 208 16.65 -22.00 -0.36
CA ILE A 208 16.81 -22.69 0.92
C ILE A 208 15.46 -22.64 1.60
N GLN A 209 14.82 -23.80 1.76
CA GLN A 209 13.61 -23.94 2.56
C GLN A 209 13.99 -24.19 4.02
N HIS A 210 13.42 -23.43 4.95
CA HIS A 210 13.60 -23.59 6.38
C HIS A 210 12.30 -23.30 7.14
N ASP A 211 12.27 -23.64 8.43
CA ASP A 211 11.12 -23.44 9.31
C ASP A 211 11.32 -22.31 10.34
N ALA A 212 12.48 -21.63 10.33
CA ALA A 212 12.67 -20.44 11.16
C ALA A 212 11.59 -19.37 10.83
N PRO A 213 10.77 -18.95 11.80
CA PRO A 213 9.65 -18.03 11.54
C PRO A 213 10.08 -16.73 10.85
N ILE A 214 9.48 -16.41 9.69
CA ILE A 214 9.66 -15.14 8.99
C ILE A 214 8.38 -14.31 9.14
N ALA A 215 8.48 -13.16 9.80
CA ALA A 215 7.43 -12.16 9.88
C ALA A 215 7.73 -10.96 8.96
N PRO A 216 6.71 -10.15 8.57
CA PRO A 216 6.93 -8.88 7.90
C PRO A 216 7.97 -8.04 8.66
N GLY A 217 9.06 -7.70 7.97
CA GLY A 217 10.19 -6.98 8.54
C GLY A 217 11.51 -7.75 8.60
N ASN A 218 11.52 -9.09 8.51
CA ASN A 218 12.77 -9.88 8.36
C ASN A 218 13.16 -10.14 6.90
N SER A 219 12.25 -9.92 5.94
CA SER A 219 12.54 -9.96 4.51
C SER A 219 13.67 -8.99 4.15
N GLY A 220 14.64 -9.49 3.40
CA GLY A 220 15.86 -8.81 2.97
C GLY A 220 17.02 -8.96 3.96
N GLY A 221 16.76 -9.44 5.19
CA GLY A 221 17.78 -9.76 6.18
C GLY A 221 18.49 -11.10 5.88
N PRO A 222 19.56 -11.44 6.61
CA PRO A 222 20.36 -12.62 6.32
C PRO A 222 19.78 -13.89 6.95
N LEU A 223 19.95 -15.01 6.26
CA LEU A 223 19.91 -16.36 6.84
C LEU A 223 21.33 -16.75 7.22
N VAL A 224 21.53 -17.18 8.46
CA VAL A 224 22.86 -17.38 9.06
C VAL A 224 22.98 -18.78 9.64
N ASP A 225 24.09 -19.47 9.41
CA ASP A 225 24.35 -20.77 10.06
C ASP A 225 24.96 -20.61 11.47
N MET A 226 25.08 -21.71 12.21
CA MET A 226 25.69 -21.71 13.55
C MET A 226 27.19 -21.32 13.57
N ARG A 227 27.83 -21.15 12.42
CA ARG A 227 29.22 -20.66 12.28
C ARG A 227 29.26 -19.14 12.07
N GLY A 228 28.11 -18.46 11.99
CA GLY A 228 28.02 -17.03 11.73
C GLY A 228 28.26 -16.66 10.26
N ARG A 229 28.11 -17.60 9.32
CA ARG A 229 28.21 -17.32 7.88
C ARG A 229 26.84 -16.92 7.34
N VAL A 230 26.77 -15.91 6.48
CA VAL A 230 25.54 -15.59 5.75
C VAL A 230 25.34 -16.63 4.64
N VAL A 231 24.43 -17.57 4.86
CA VAL A 231 24.14 -18.68 3.92
C VAL A 231 23.00 -18.36 2.95
N GLY A 232 22.25 -17.29 3.20
CA GLY A 232 21.26 -16.77 2.24
C GLY A 232 20.64 -15.43 2.63
N VAL A 233 19.70 -14.96 1.80
CA VAL A 233 18.90 -13.75 2.04
C VAL A 233 17.44 -14.15 2.20
N ASN A 234 16.84 -13.85 3.36
CA ASN A 234 15.44 -14.16 3.66
C ASN A 234 14.54 -13.41 2.69
N ALA A 235 13.62 -14.09 2.00
CA ALA A 235 12.78 -13.46 0.98
C ALA A 235 11.29 -13.61 1.26
N ARG A 236 10.82 -14.85 1.46
CA ARG A 236 9.38 -15.14 1.52
C ARG A 236 9.05 -16.13 2.65
N GLY A 237 7.91 -15.91 3.30
CA GLY A 237 7.19 -16.93 4.06
C GLY A 237 5.87 -17.24 3.37
N MET A 238 5.49 -18.51 3.27
CA MET A 238 4.22 -18.91 2.66
C MET A 238 3.13 -19.01 3.74
N VAL A 239 2.06 -18.21 3.60
CA VAL A 239 0.96 -18.13 4.59
C VAL A 239 0.06 -19.39 4.57
N LEU A 240 -0.03 -20.06 3.42
CA LEU A 240 -0.75 -21.33 3.28
C LEU A 240 0.18 -22.50 3.61
N GLY A 241 0.06 -23.06 4.83
CA GLY A 241 0.73 -24.32 5.21
C GLY A 241 1.48 -24.35 6.56
N GLY A 242 1.57 -23.25 7.31
CA GLY A 242 2.43 -23.18 8.51
C GLY A 242 3.89 -22.83 8.16
N ASP A 243 4.82 -22.95 9.13
CA ASP A 243 6.23 -22.47 9.13
C ASP A 243 7.08 -22.89 7.90
N LEU A 244 6.77 -22.32 6.73
CA LEU A 244 7.47 -22.53 5.46
C LEU A 244 8.08 -21.20 5.02
N ALA A 245 9.40 -21.09 5.17
CA ALA A 245 10.17 -19.93 4.79
C ALA A 245 11.23 -20.27 3.72
N PHE A 246 11.56 -19.26 2.91
CA PHE A 246 12.48 -19.37 1.79
C PHE A 246 13.52 -18.25 1.81
N ALA A 247 14.78 -18.67 1.66
CA ALA A 247 15.91 -17.77 1.49
C ALA A 247 16.63 -18.04 0.16
N ILE A 248 17.18 -16.98 -0.42
CA ILE A 248 17.98 -17.03 -1.65
C ILE A 248 19.39 -17.49 -1.26
N PRO A 249 19.94 -18.58 -1.84
CA PRO A 249 21.26 -19.09 -1.47
C PRO A 249 22.37 -18.05 -1.65
N ALA A 250 23.31 -18.00 -0.72
CA ALA A 250 24.41 -17.03 -0.71
C ALA A 250 25.23 -16.98 -2.02
N PRO A 251 25.60 -18.11 -2.67
CA PRO A 251 26.32 -18.07 -3.94
C PRO A 251 25.50 -17.46 -5.09
N ASP A 252 24.19 -17.65 -5.08
CA ASP A 252 23.29 -17.04 -6.07
C ASP A 252 23.11 -15.55 -5.80
N ALA A 253 22.92 -15.18 -4.53
CA ALA A 253 22.83 -13.80 -4.10
C ALA A 253 24.10 -13.02 -4.44
N GLN A 254 25.29 -13.55 -4.13
CA GLN A 254 26.57 -12.91 -4.43
C GLN A 254 26.70 -12.60 -5.93
N ARG A 255 26.41 -13.57 -6.81
CA ARG A 255 26.47 -13.37 -8.27
C ARG A 255 25.53 -12.26 -8.76
N VAL A 256 24.32 -12.18 -8.21
CA VAL A 256 23.36 -11.11 -8.53
C VAL A 256 23.88 -9.78 -8.02
N VAL A 257 24.36 -9.72 -6.78
CA VAL A 257 24.86 -8.50 -6.13
C VAL A 257 26.05 -7.93 -6.89
N ASP A 258 27.00 -8.78 -7.29
CA ASP A 258 28.15 -8.37 -8.10
C ASP A 258 27.70 -7.76 -9.43
N ALA A 259 26.72 -8.38 -10.11
CA ALA A 259 26.17 -7.86 -11.34
C ALA A 259 25.41 -6.54 -11.15
N LEU A 260 24.65 -6.40 -10.06
CA LEU A 260 23.95 -5.16 -9.73
C LEU A 260 24.95 -4.03 -9.42
N ILE A 261 26.04 -4.31 -8.72
CA ILE A 261 27.09 -3.32 -8.44
C ILE A 261 27.84 -2.92 -9.71
N ALA A 262 28.19 -3.89 -10.57
CA ALA A 262 28.98 -3.64 -11.77
C ALA A 262 28.19 -3.02 -12.93
N TYR A 263 26.94 -3.45 -13.13
CA TYR A 263 26.15 -3.13 -14.32
C TYR A 263 24.82 -2.44 -14.03
N HIS A 264 24.47 -2.23 -12.77
CA HIS A 264 23.16 -1.71 -12.32
C HIS A 264 21.95 -2.59 -12.70
N ARG A 265 22.20 -3.79 -13.24
CA ARG A 265 21.20 -4.78 -13.66
C ARG A 265 21.84 -6.16 -13.75
N VAL A 266 21.03 -7.22 -13.69
CA VAL A 266 21.51 -8.57 -14.01
C VAL A 266 21.33 -8.81 -15.52
N PRO A 267 22.41 -8.92 -16.30
CA PRO A 267 22.29 -9.22 -17.72
C PRO A 267 21.78 -10.66 -17.90
N ARG A 268 20.64 -10.81 -18.59
CA ARG A 268 20.10 -12.11 -19.00
C ARG A 268 19.87 -12.17 -20.49
N ALA A 269 20.23 -13.28 -21.10
CA ALA A 269 19.83 -13.60 -22.46
C ALA A 269 18.39 -14.11 -22.51
N TRP A 270 17.73 -13.80 -23.62
CA TRP A 270 16.39 -14.25 -23.94
C TRP A 270 16.33 -14.63 -25.42
N LEU A 271 15.72 -15.79 -25.67
CA LEU A 271 15.63 -16.40 -27.01
C LEU A 271 14.18 -16.56 -27.47
N GLY A 272 13.21 -16.52 -26.55
CA GLY A 272 11.78 -16.54 -26.86
C GLY A 272 11.22 -17.89 -27.24
N PHE A 273 11.54 -18.89 -26.45
CA PHE A 273 10.85 -20.17 -26.48
C PHE A 273 10.70 -20.70 -25.05
N ARG A 274 9.73 -21.58 -24.85
CA ARG A 274 9.49 -22.28 -23.59
C ARG A 274 9.89 -23.74 -23.72
N LEU A 275 10.43 -24.28 -22.64
CA LEU A 275 10.89 -25.66 -22.57
C LEU A 275 9.92 -26.49 -21.73
N ARG A 276 9.79 -27.76 -22.09
CA ARG A 276 9.07 -28.77 -21.32
C ARG A 276 9.96 -30.01 -21.18
N SER A 277 9.89 -30.65 -20.03
CA SER A 277 10.60 -31.91 -19.81
C SER A 277 10.09 -33.00 -20.77
N ARG A 278 10.92 -34.00 -21.03
CA ARG A 278 10.50 -35.14 -21.87
C ARG A 278 9.63 -36.16 -21.13
N LYS A 279 9.23 -35.87 -19.89
CA LYS A 279 8.29 -36.70 -19.13
C LYS A 279 7.00 -36.91 -19.94
N ASP A 280 6.58 -38.17 -20.05
CA ASP A 280 5.37 -38.60 -20.76
C ASP A 280 5.33 -38.29 -22.27
N THR A 281 6.48 -37.98 -22.89
CA THR A 281 6.58 -37.67 -24.34
C THR A 281 7.03 -38.86 -25.21
N GLY A 282 7.65 -39.88 -24.61
CA GLY A 282 8.25 -41.01 -25.32
C GLY A 282 9.68 -40.77 -25.86
N TYR A 283 10.24 -39.56 -25.72
CA TYR A 283 11.62 -39.29 -26.13
C TYR A 283 12.65 -39.85 -25.13
N ALA A 284 13.74 -40.40 -25.66
CA ALA A 284 14.80 -41.03 -24.86
C ALA A 284 15.79 -40.02 -24.25
N HIS A 285 16.05 -38.89 -24.92
CA HIS A 285 16.96 -37.84 -24.50
C HIS A 285 16.52 -36.50 -25.11
N GLY A 286 16.89 -35.39 -24.48
CA GLY A 286 16.61 -34.03 -24.95
C GLY A 286 15.56 -33.32 -24.11
N VAL A 287 15.17 -32.14 -24.57
CA VAL A 287 14.14 -31.29 -23.94
C VAL A 287 13.20 -30.74 -25.00
N LEU A 288 11.90 -30.77 -24.75
CA LEU A 288 10.91 -30.37 -25.74
C LEU A 288 10.78 -28.83 -25.79
N VAL A 289 10.77 -28.26 -26.98
CA VAL A 289 10.36 -26.88 -27.21
C VAL A 289 8.82 -26.83 -27.21
N ASN A 290 8.24 -26.36 -26.12
CA ASN A 290 6.79 -26.34 -25.92
C ASN A 290 6.12 -25.22 -26.74
N ALA A 291 6.74 -24.04 -26.73
CA ALA A 291 6.21 -22.84 -27.38
C ALA A 291 7.34 -21.96 -27.92
N VAL A 292 7.05 -21.20 -28.97
CA VAL A 292 7.96 -20.19 -29.53
C VAL A 292 7.22 -18.87 -29.61
N ASP A 293 7.80 -17.84 -29.00
CA ASP A 293 7.23 -16.50 -28.94
C ASP A 293 7.24 -15.84 -30.32
N ARG A 294 6.19 -15.07 -30.63
CA ARG A 294 6.17 -14.19 -31.81
C ARG A 294 7.27 -13.13 -31.72
N ASP A 295 7.86 -12.82 -32.87
CA ASP A 295 8.93 -11.84 -33.06
C ASP A 295 10.16 -12.10 -32.16
N SER A 296 10.37 -13.35 -31.80
CA SER A 296 11.52 -13.77 -31.00
C SER A 296 12.74 -14.13 -31.83
N PRO A 297 13.95 -14.13 -31.23
CA PRO A 297 15.12 -14.72 -31.86
C PRO A 297 14.89 -16.16 -32.34
N ALA A 298 14.19 -16.97 -31.54
CA ALA A 298 13.88 -18.35 -31.88
C ALA A 298 12.97 -18.47 -33.11
N GLN A 299 11.89 -17.69 -33.17
CA GLN A 299 11.00 -17.68 -34.32
C GLN A 299 11.74 -17.23 -35.59
N ARG A 300 12.52 -16.13 -35.49
CA ARG A 300 13.33 -15.62 -36.62
C ARG A 300 14.37 -16.63 -37.11
N ALA A 301 14.92 -17.44 -36.21
CA ALA A 301 15.86 -18.51 -36.55
C ALA A 301 15.16 -19.79 -37.08
N GLY A 302 13.83 -19.85 -37.04
CA GLY A 302 13.06 -20.99 -37.54
C GLY A 302 12.89 -22.14 -36.55
N LEU A 303 13.14 -21.91 -35.25
CA LEU A 303 12.75 -22.83 -34.18
C LEU A 303 11.22 -22.93 -34.12
N ARG A 304 10.68 -24.11 -33.82
CA ARG A 304 9.24 -24.38 -33.78
C ARG A 304 8.86 -25.11 -32.50
N ALA A 305 7.61 -24.91 -32.07
CA ALA A 305 7.00 -25.79 -31.08
C ALA A 305 7.01 -27.23 -31.60
N GLY A 306 7.32 -28.19 -30.73
CA GLY A 306 7.51 -29.60 -31.09
C GLY A 306 8.94 -29.99 -31.46
N ASP A 307 9.86 -29.02 -31.62
CA ASP A 307 11.28 -29.33 -31.75
C ASP A 307 11.80 -29.99 -30.47
N LEU A 308 12.57 -31.07 -30.59
CA LEU A 308 13.28 -31.68 -29.47
C LEU A 308 14.72 -31.16 -29.44
N LEU A 309 15.06 -30.36 -28.45
CA LEU A 309 16.40 -29.82 -28.29
C LEU A 309 17.35 -30.89 -27.72
N LEU A 310 18.44 -31.14 -28.44
CA LEU A 310 19.43 -32.18 -28.13
C LEU A 310 20.75 -31.61 -27.60
N ALA A 311 21.16 -30.43 -28.07
CA ALA A 311 22.40 -29.80 -27.63
C ALA A 311 22.39 -28.28 -27.77
N MET A 312 23.15 -27.60 -26.93
CA MET A 312 23.41 -26.16 -26.92
C MET A 312 24.92 -25.93 -26.98
N ASP A 313 25.42 -25.25 -28.01
CA ASP A 313 26.86 -25.04 -28.29
C ASP A 313 27.69 -26.33 -28.18
N GLY A 314 27.14 -27.42 -28.72
CA GLY A 314 27.78 -28.74 -28.73
C GLY A 314 27.66 -29.53 -27.42
N GLN A 315 27.22 -28.92 -26.31
CA GLN A 315 26.94 -29.62 -25.06
C GLN A 315 25.55 -30.27 -25.12
N ALA A 316 25.47 -31.57 -24.84
CA ALA A 316 24.20 -32.27 -24.79
C ALA A 316 23.31 -31.72 -23.67
N VAL A 317 22.01 -31.59 -23.94
CA VAL A 317 21.02 -31.18 -22.94
C VAL A 317 19.97 -32.28 -22.78
N ASP A 318 19.50 -32.50 -21.56
CA ASP A 318 18.41 -33.43 -21.25
C ASP A 318 17.60 -32.86 -20.08
N ALA A 319 16.29 -33.09 -20.11
CA ALA A 319 15.39 -32.72 -19.02
C ALA A 319 14.35 -33.84 -18.81
N PRO A 320 14.71 -34.93 -18.11
CA PRO A 320 13.82 -36.07 -17.91
C PRO A 320 12.58 -35.73 -17.06
N GLN A 321 12.70 -34.79 -16.11
CA GLN A 321 11.65 -34.39 -15.19
C GLN A 321 11.42 -32.87 -15.23
N PRO A 322 10.22 -32.38 -14.84
CA PRO A 322 9.96 -30.93 -14.74
C PRO A 322 10.99 -30.17 -13.88
N VAL A 323 11.49 -30.81 -12.81
CA VAL A 323 12.50 -30.25 -11.89
C VAL A 323 13.84 -29.93 -12.56
N ASP A 324 14.11 -30.47 -13.75
CA ASP A 324 15.36 -30.23 -14.49
C ASP A 324 15.32 -28.94 -15.34
N ILE A 325 14.12 -28.42 -15.62
CA ILE A 325 13.92 -27.27 -16.51
C ILE A 325 14.53 -25.96 -15.99
N PRO A 326 14.37 -25.59 -14.70
CA PRO A 326 14.88 -24.30 -14.20
C PRO A 326 16.40 -24.15 -14.32
N GLU A 327 17.16 -25.25 -14.17
CA GLU A 327 18.61 -25.24 -14.34
C GLU A 327 19.00 -24.91 -15.78
N LEU A 328 18.37 -25.56 -16.76
CA LEU A 328 18.62 -25.30 -18.18
C LEU A 328 18.17 -23.89 -18.58
N GLN A 329 17.03 -23.42 -18.09
CA GLN A 329 16.60 -22.04 -18.29
C GLN A 329 17.61 -21.04 -17.72
N ARG A 330 18.20 -21.33 -16.56
CA ARG A 330 19.25 -20.49 -15.97
C ARG A 330 20.51 -20.48 -16.84
N GLN A 331 20.92 -21.62 -17.38
CA GLN A 331 22.06 -21.68 -18.33
C GLN A 331 21.80 -20.83 -19.57
N ILE A 332 20.60 -20.92 -20.15
CA ILE A 332 20.20 -20.06 -21.28
C ILE A 332 20.23 -18.58 -20.90
N ALA A 333 19.72 -18.22 -19.72
CA ALA A 333 19.72 -16.84 -19.24
C ALA A 333 21.13 -16.30 -19.01
N GLN A 334 22.11 -17.14 -18.68
CA GLN A 334 23.51 -16.76 -18.46
C GLN A 334 24.33 -16.64 -19.75
N LEU A 335 23.76 -16.99 -20.91
CA LEU A 335 24.45 -16.80 -22.19
C LEU A 335 24.75 -15.31 -22.42
N PRO A 336 25.89 -14.96 -23.06
CA PRO A 336 26.19 -13.57 -23.33
C PRO A 336 25.18 -12.98 -24.32
N VAL A 337 24.66 -11.79 -24.02
CA VAL A 337 23.72 -11.07 -24.89
C VAL A 337 24.41 -10.62 -26.18
N GLY A 338 23.73 -10.75 -27.33
CA GLY A 338 24.24 -10.38 -28.65
C GLY A 338 25.16 -11.42 -29.29
N LYS A 339 25.24 -12.65 -28.75
CA LYS A 339 26.02 -13.76 -29.31
C LYS A 339 25.11 -14.73 -30.06
N SER A 340 25.66 -15.32 -31.11
CA SER A 340 24.99 -16.42 -31.80
C SER A 340 25.33 -17.74 -31.10
N ILE A 341 24.30 -18.50 -30.76
CA ILE A 341 24.37 -19.78 -30.06
C ILE A 341 23.75 -20.83 -30.96
N GLU A 342 24.43 -21.96 -31.12
CA GLU A 342 23.96 -23.06 -31.96
C GLU A 342 23.17 -24.07 -31.13
N PHE A 343 21.92 -24.29 -31.52
CA PHE A 343 21.06 -25.30 -30.94
C PHE A 343 20.91 -26.45 -31.94
N ARG A 344 21.16 -27.67 -31.50
CA ARG A 344 20.89 -28.88 -32.28
C ARG A 344 19.54 -29.43 -31.89
N VAL A 345 18.59 -29.46 -32.82
CA VAL A 345 17.22 -29.91 -32.58
C VAL A 345 16.87 -31.10 -33.45
N GLN A 346 15.95 -31.94 -32.99
CA GLN A 346 15.30 -32.95 -33.80
C GLN A 346 13.88 -32.48 -34.17
N ARG A 347 13.57 -32.51 -35.47
CA ARG A 347 12.25 -32.20 -36.03
C ARG A 347 11.90 -33.26 -37.07
N ASP A 348 10.74 -33.88 -36.94
CA ASP A 348 10.26 -34.92 -37.86
C ASP A 348 11.30 -36.04 -38.08
N GLY A 349 11.98 -36.43 -37.00
CA GLY A 349 13.04 -37.45 -37.00
C GLY A 349 14.41 -36.98 -37.52
N LYS A 350 14.51 -35.78 -38.13
CA LYS A 350 15.77 -35.24 -38.66
C LYS A 350 16.45 -34.31 -37.67
N THR A 351 17.77 -34.37 -37.61
CA THR A 351 18.58 -33.44 -36.81
C THR A 351 18.90 -32.18 -37.61
N LEU A 352 18.63 -31.01 -37.03
CA LEU A 352 18.84 -29.70 -37.61
C LEU A 352 19.72 -28.86 -36.67
N ALA A 353 20.58 -28.02 -37.24
CA ALA A 353 21.29 -26.98 -36.50
C ALA A 353 20.57 -25.64 -36.70
N VAL A 354 20.21 -24.99 -35.60
CA VAL A 354 19.52 -23.69 -35.59
C VAL A 354 20.38 -22.70 -34.83
N LYS A 355 20.79 -21.62 -35.49
CA LYS A 355 21.60 -20.57 -34.88
C LYS A 355 20.70 -19.44 -34.41
N LEU A 356 20.66 -19.22 -33.11
CA LEU A 356 19.86 -18.16 -32.50
C LEU A 356 20.76 -17.03 -32.04
N LEU A 357 20.33 -15.78 -32.25
CA LEU A 357 21.00 -14.59 -31.72
C LEU A 357 20.40 -14.25 -30.35
N THR A 358 21.19 -14.28 -29.27
CA THR A 358 20.71 -13.92 -27.93
C THR A 358 20.32 -12.45 -27.88
N ALA A 359 19.08 -12.18 -27.43
CA ALA A 359 18.61 -10.83 -27.13
C ALA A 359 18.66 -10.59 -25.61
N ALA A 360 18.63 -9.33 -25.18
CA ALA A 360 18.47 -9.01 -23.77
C ALA A 360 17.07 -9.46 -23.29
N TYR A 361 16.98 -9.98 -22.07
CA TYR A 361 15.71 -10.31 -21.45
C TYR A 361 14.81 -9.07 -21.37
N PRO A 362 13.55 -9.15 -21.85
CA PRO A 362 12.65 -8.01 -21.84
C PRO A 362 12.30 -7.62 -20.39
N ARG A 363 12.13 -6.31 -20.12
CA ARG A 363 11.66 -5.87 -18.81
C ARG A 363 10.27 -6.42 -18.54
N ASP A 364 10.04 -6.99 -17.35
CA ASP A 364 8.74 -7.55 -16.97
C ASP A 364 7.67 -6.46 -16.87
N ASN A 365 8.05 -5.29 -16.34
CA ASN A 365 7.18 -4.13 -16.15
C ASN A 365 7.82 -2.87 -16.76
N GLY A 366 6.99 -2.01 -17.33
CA GLY A 366 7.39 -0.70 -17.82
C GLY A 366 7.34 0.36 -16.72
N GLU A 367 7.86 1.56 -17.02
CA GLU A 367 7.76 2.69 -16.10
C GLU A 367 6.29 3.07 -15.89
N GLU A 368 5.88 3.25 -14.64
CA GLU A 368 4.54 3.73 -14.30
C GLU A 368 4.60 5.21 -13.96
N VAL A 369 3.65 5.98 -14.50
CA VAL A 369 3.53 7.42 -14.34
C VAL A 369 2.09 7.81 -14.05
N GLY A 370 1.92 8.81 -13.20
CA GLY A 370 0.64 9.47 -12.94
C GLY A 370 0.45 10.55 -13.98
N TYR A 371 -0.73 10.60 -14.57
CA TYR A 371 -1.09 11.60 -15.56
C TYR A 371 -2.33 12.37 -15.11
N ALA A 372 -2.08 13.34 -14.23
CA ALA A 372 -3.09 14.17 -13.59
C ALA A 372 -4.06 14.82 -14.59
N PRO A 373 -3.63 15.34 -15.77
CA PRO A 373 -4.54 15.93 -16.74
C PRO A 373 -5.63 15.00 -17.24
N PHE A 374 -5.39 13.68 -17.26
CA PHE A 374 -6.42 12.69 -17.59
C PHE A 374 -7.06 12.07 -16.35
N GLY A 375 -6.50 12.29 -15.17
CA GLY A 375 -6.81 11.51 -13.98
C GLY A 375 -6.54 10.03 -14.22
N ALA A 376 -5.42 9.69 -14.87
CA ALA A 376 -5.07 8.32 -15.23
C ALA A 376 -3.67 7.96 -14.70
N SER A 377 -3.53 6.77 -14.13
CA SER A 377 -2.23 6.13 -13.93
C SER A 377 -1.92 5.30 -15.17
N LEU A 378 -0.73 5.47 -15.72
CA LEU A 378 -0.32 4.88 -16.99
C LEU A 378 0.99 4.12 -16.79
N ARG A 379 1.12 2.94 -17.40
CA ARG A 379 2.37 2.17 -17.39
C ARG A 379 2.84 1.93 -18.82
N GLU A 380 4.13 2.05 -19.07
CA GLU A 380 4.69 1.67 -20.36
C GLU A 380 4.46 0.19 -20.64
N LEU A 381 3.99 -0.12 -21.84
CA LEU A 381 3.85 -1.49 -22.30
C LEU A 381 5.25 -2.04 -22.63
N THR A 382 5.60 -3.18 -22.03
CA THR A 382 6.82 -3.92 -22.40
C THR A 382 6.49 -5.11 -23.30
N VAL A 383 7.53 -5.66 -23.93
CA VAL A 383 7.42 -6.92 -24.69
C VAL A 383 6.84 -8.06 -23.83
N ALA A 384 7.26 -8.17 -22.57
CA ALA A 384 6.73 -9.18 -21.65
C ALA A 384 5.25 -8.94 -21.31
N MET A 385 4.84 -7.68 -21.12
CA MET A 385 3.44 -7.32 -20.86
C MET A 385 2.54 -7.55 -22.07
N ALA A 386 3.03 -7.23 -23.27
CA ALA A 386 2.32 -7.44 -24.53
C ALA A 386 2.03 -8.91 -24.78
N ARG A 387 3.01 -9.79 -24.56
CA ARG A 387 2.83 -11.25 -24.70
C ARG A 387 1.78 -11.82 -23.78
N ARG A 388 1.85 -11.47 -22.49
CA ARG A 388 0.87 -11.92 -21.47
C ARG A 388 -0.56 -11.47 -21.78
N ARG A 389 -0.71 -10.46 -22.65
CA ARG A 389 -2.00 -9.92 -23.10
C ARG A 389 -2.34 -10.29 -24.55
N ALA A 390 -1.54 -11.14 -25.19
CA ALA A 390 -1.68 -11.52 -26.60
C ALA A 390 -1.79 -10.33 -27.57
N LEU A 391 -1.06 -9.24 -27.31
CA LEU A 391 -1.02 -8.07 -28.18
C LEU A 391 -0.01 -8.27 -29.32
N ASP A 392 -0.34 -7.75 -30.51
CA ASP A 392 0.50 -7.74 -31.71
C ASP A 392 1.47 -6.55 -31.77
N PHE A 393 1.50 -5.74 -30.72
CA PHE A 393 2.42 -4.62 -30.52
C PHE A 393 3.01 -4.64 -29.12
N SER A 394 4.14 -3.97 -28.93
CA SER A 394 4.90 -3.96 -27.66
C SER A 394 5.25 -2.56 -27.17
N ASP A 395 4.55 -1.54 -27.67
CA ASP A 395 4.67 -0.14 -27.25
C ASP A 395 3.30 0.48 -26.92
N GLY A 396 3.32 1.63 -26.24
CA GLY A 396 2.13 2.33 -25.78
C GLY A 396 2.05 2.41 -24.26
N LEU A 397 0.98 3.02 -23.76
CA LEU A 397 0.77 3.20 -22.33
C LEU A 397 -0.50 2.49 -21.88
N ILE A 398 -0.37 1.46 -21.05
CA ILE A 398 -1.51 0.79 -20.44
C ILE A 398 -2.09 1.63 -19.31
N VAL A 399 -3.40 1.78 -19.28
CA VAL A 399 -4.13 2.43 -18.18
C VAL A 399 -4.17 1.47 -17.00
N THR A 400 -3.47 1.81 -15.91
CA THR A 400 -3.48 0.99 -14.68
C THR A 400 -4.60 1.40 -13.74
N SER A 401 -4.95 2.68 -13.67
CA SER A 401 -6.10 3.17 -12.92
C SER A 401 -6.64 4.50 -13.43
N LEU A 402 -7.88 4.84 -13.08
CA LEU A 402 -8.53 6.10 -13.42
C LEU A 402 -9.21 6.72 -12.19
N ARG A 403 -9.19 8.05 -12.12
CA ARG A 403 -9.92 8.85 -11.15
C ARG A 403 -11.42 8.77 -11.44
N PRO A 404 -12.26 8.32 -10.50
CA PRO A 404 -13.70 8.41 -10.65
C PRO A 404 -14.13 9.86 -10.93
N GLY A 405 -14.93 10.06 -11.97
CA GLY A 405 -15.36 11.40 -12.41
C GLY A 405 -14.26 12.26 -13.04
N GLY A 406 -13.02 11.77 -13.15
CA GLY A 406 -11.92 12.47 -13.81
C GLY A 406 -12.00 12.38 -15.34
N PRO A 407 -11.20 13.19 -16.07
CA PRO A 407 -11.29 13.33 -17.52
C PRO A 407 -11.30 12.01 -18.31
N GLY A 408 -10.42 11.06 -17.96
CA GLY A 408 -10.35 9.75 -18.62
C GLY A 408 -11.57 8.88 -18.36
N ALA A 409 -12.10 8.87 -17.13
CA ALA A 409 -13.31 8.13 -16.77
C ALA A 409 -14.58 8.74 -17.42
N THR A 410 -14.59 10.05 -17.67
CA THR A 410 -15.71 10.75 -18.31
C THR A 410 -15.54 10.94 -19.83
N ALA A 411 -14.47 10.40 -20.42
CA ALA A 411 -14.25 10.47 -21.86
C ALA A 411 -15.40 9.80 -22.65
N ARG A 412 -15.44 10.03 -23.96
CA ARG A 412 -16.46 9.47 -24.85
C ARG A 412 -15.79 8.72 -26.01
N PRO A 413 -15.82 7.37 -26.03
CA PRO A 413 -16.18 6.47 -24.92
C PRO A 413 -15.21 6.61 -23.73
N ALA A 414 -15.62 6.15 -22.55
CA ALA A 414 -14.80 6.21 -21.35
C ALA A 414 -13.58 5.29 -21.47
N LEU A 415 -12.43 5.75 -20.98
CA LEU A 415 -11.27 4.90 -20.78
C LEU A 415 -11.51 3.95 -19.59
N ALA A 416 -10.80 2.82 -19.59
CA ALA A 416 -10.87 1.80 -18.55
C ALA A 416 -9.47 1.26 -18.22
N ALA A 417 -9.31 0.68 -17.03
CA ALA A 417 -8.09 -0.05 -16.70
C ALA A 417 -7.90 -1.22 -17.68
N GLY A 418 -6.67 -1.42 -18.16
CA GLY A 418 -6.32 -2.40 -19.18
C GLY A 418 -6.28 -1.85 -20.61
N ASP A 419 -6.85 -0.67 -20.89
CA ASP A 419 -6.73 -0.03 -22.19
C ASP A 419 -5.28 0.34 -22.50
N VAL A 420 -4.83 0.20 -23.75
CA VAL A 420 -3.50 0.67 -24.16
C VAL A 420 -3.63 1.91 -25.03
N ILE A 421 -3.23 3.06 -24.51
CA ILE A 421 -3.14 4.32 -25.26
C ILE A 421 -1.97 4.23 -26.25
N ARG A 422 -2.24 4.48 -27.53
CA ARG A 422 -1.28 4.45 -28.63
C ARG A 422 -1.13 5.79 -29.34
N SER A 423 -2.07 6.72 -29.17
CA SER A 423 -1.95 8.07 -29.73
C SER A 423 -2.75 9.12 -28.97
N ILE A 424 -2.29 10.37 -29.05
CA ILE A 424 -2.97 11.58 -28.57
C ILE A 424 -2.91 12.62 -29.69
N ASP A 425 -4.07 13.12 -30.13
CA ASP A 425 -4.23 14.03 -31.27
C ASP A 425 -3.49 13.56 -32.54
N GLY A 426 -3.59 12.27 -32.84
CA GLY A 426 -2.94 11.65 -34.01
C GLY A 426 -1.42 11.48 -33.87
N LYS A 427 -0.80 11.97 -32.79
CA LYS A 427 0.62 11.73 -32.51
C LYS A 427 0.80 10.39 -31.80
N PRO A 428 1.72 9.51 -32.25
CA PRO A 428 2.00 8.26 -31.57
C PRO A 428 2.47 8.47 -30.13
N VAL A 429 2.01 7.62 -29.22
CA VAL A 429 2.47 7.52 -27.83
C VAL A 429 3.00 6.11 -27.65
N ARG A 430 4.32 6.00 -27.41
CA ARG A 430 5.04 4.73 -27.25
C ARG A 430 5.56 4.56 -25.83
N VAL A 431 6.00 5.64 -25.21
CA VAL A 431 6.67 5.68 -23.89
C VAL A 431 6.13 6.85 -23.05
N ALA A 432 6.38 6.82 -21.74
CA ALA A 432 5.91 7.85 -20.81
C ALA A 432 6.48 9.24 -21.16
N ALA A 433 7.70 9.28 -21.71
CA ALA A 433 8.33 10.52 -22.16
C ALA A 433 7.54 11.28 -23.25
N ASP A 434 6.72 10.57 -24.04
CA ASP A 434 5.91 11.19 -25.09
C ASP A 434 4.81 12.09 -24.50
N LEU A 435 4.38 11.84 -23.27
CA LEU A 435 3.32 12.62 -22.60
C LEU A 435 3.72 14.06 -22.26
N LYS A 436 5.01 14.39 -22.27
CA LYS A 436 5.53 15.68 -21.81
C LYS A 436 4.86 16.88 -22.50
N ALA A 437 4.52 16.76 -23.77
CA ALA A 437 3.90 17.83 -24.55
C ALA A 437 2.52 18.25 -24.02
N TRP A 438 1.83 17.40 -23.24
CA TRP A 438 0.48 17.63 -22.75
C TRP A 438 0.41 17.83 -21.22
N LEU A 439 1.57 17.77 -20.51
CA LEU A 439 1.67 18.07 -19.08
C LEU A 439 1.48 19.56 -18.77
N VAL A 440 1.96 20.44 -19.65
CA VAL A 440 1.89 21.89 -19.46
C VAL A 440 0.51 22.39 -19.84
N LYS A 441 -0.14 23.14 -18.93
CA LYS A 441 -1.44 23.75 -19.20
C LYS A 441 -1.35 24.70 -20.41
N PRO A 442 -2.07 24.43 -21.51
CA PRO A 442 -2.08 25.34 -22.65
C PRO A 442 -2.90 26.60 -22.33
N ALA A 443 -2.66 27.68 -23.08
CA ALA A 443 -3.42 28.92 -22.96
C ALA A 443 -4.94 28.72 -23.14
N LYS A 444 -5.32 27.76 -23.99
CA LYS A 444 -6.70 27.32 -24.20
C LYS A 444 -6.78 25.81 -24.10
N ILE A 445 -7.65 25.32 -23.22
CA ILE A 445 -7.91 23.89 -23.05
C ILE A 445 -8.93 23.44 -24.11
N THR A 446 -8.50 22.58 -25.03
CA THR A 446 -9.33 21.94 -26.04
C THR A 446 -9.48 20.44 -25.77
N PRO A 447 -10.58 19.80 -26.21
CA PRO A 447 -10.67 18.34 -26.21
C PRO A 447 -9.54 17.71 -27.05
N LEU A 448 -9.02 16.58 -26.57
CA LEU A 448 -8.00 15.76 -27.21
C LEU A 448 -8.64 14.49 -27.75
N LEU A 449 -8.12 13.98 -28.86
CA LEU A 449 -8.49 12.69 -29.43
C LEU A 449 -7.50 11.61 -28.99
N ILE A 450 -7.95 10.67 -28.18
CA ILE A 450 -7.16 9.58 -27.63
C ILE A 450 -7.38 8.32 -28.45
N GLY A 451 -6.34 7.83 -29.13
CA GLY A 451 -6.35 6.52 -29.77
C GLY A 451 -5.86 5.44 -28.81
N PHE A 452 -6.67 4.41 -28.62
CA PHE A 452 -6.37 3.34 -27.67
C PHE A 452 -6.85 1.98 -28.17
N VAL A 453 -6.29 0.92 -27.60
CA VAL A 453 -6.67 -0.47 -27.88
C VAL A 453 -7.37 -1.06 -26.66
N ARG A 454 -8.52 -1.69 -26.87
CA ARG A 454 -9.26 -2.45 -25.86
C ARG A 454 -9.65 -3.79 -26.46
N ASN A 455 -9.25 -4.90 -25.81
CA ASN A 455 -9.57 -6.26 -26.25
C ASN A 455 -9.22 -6.53 -27.74
N GLY A 456 -8.13 -5.92 -28.24
CA GLY A 456 -7.69 -6.03 -29.64
C GLY A 456 -8.37 -5.07 -30.63
N GLU A 457 -9.38 -4.29 -30.21
CA GLU A 457 -10.04 -3.30 -31.06
C GLU A 457 -9.37 -1.93 -30.94
N ASN A 458 -9.19 -1.24 -32.06
CA ASN A 458 -8.72 0.14 -32.10
C ASN A 458 -9.90 1.10 -31.93
N LEU A 459 -9.85 1.94 -30.89
CA LEU A 459 -10.90 2.88 -30.53
C LEU A 459 -10.36 4.32 -30.43
N LEU A 460 -11.27 5.28 -30.57
CA LEU A 460 -10.99 6.70 -30.41
C LEU A 460 -11.90 7.28 -29.33
N ALA A 461 -11.33 7.95 -28.33
CA ALA A 461 -12.06 8.67 -27.30
C ALA A 461 -11.80 10.18 -27.37
N THR A 462 -12.85 10.97 -27.19
CA THR A 462 -12.71 12.41 -26.96
C THR A 462 -12.57 12.66 -25.46
N LEU A 463 -11.47 13.30 -25.05
CA LEU A 463 -11.14 13.59 -23.65
C LEU A 463 -10.83 15.07 -23.48
N ARG A 464 -11.47 15.75 -22.51
CA ARG A 464 -11.15 17.14 -22.17
C ARG A 464 -10.25 17.17 -20.92
N PRO A 465 -8.96 17.53 -21.04
CA PRO A 465 -8.03 17.46 -19.91
C PRO A 465 -8.35 18.52 -18.85
N ALA A 466 -7.99 18.24 -17.60
CA ALA A 466 -8.14 19.15 -16.46
C ALA A 466 -6.77 19.48 -15.84
N TYR A 467 -6.44 20.76 -15.67
CA TYR A 467 -5.13 21.18 -15.16
C TYR A 467 -5.24 21.94 -13.84
N GLY A 468 -4.38 21.61 -12.88
CA GLY A 468 -4.23 22.30 -11.61
C GLY A 468 -5.22 21.85 -10.52
N ASP A 469 -5.12 22.52 -9.37
CA ASP A 469 -5.99 22.30 -8.22
C ASP A 469 -7.43 22.67 -8.56
N ILE A 470 -8.35 21.78 -8.22
CA ILE A 470 -9.77 21.95 -8.47
C ILE A 470 -10.38 22.57 -7.21
N SER A 471 -10.72 23.85 -7.28
CA SER A 471 -11.64 24.46 -6.33
C SER A 471 -13.06 24.12 -6.73
N ARG A 472 -13.80 23.47 -5.83
CA ARG A 472 -15.23 23.21 -6.03
C ARG A 472 -15.98 24.14 -5.11
N THR A 473 -16.75 25.04 -5.71
CA THR A 473 -17.84 25.73 -5.02
C THR A 473 -19.08 24.88 -5.21
N PRO A 474 -19.66 24.30 -4.14
CA PRO A 474 -20.94 23.61 -4.23
C PRO A 474 -22.01 24.55 -4.81
N LEU A 475 -23.03 23.98 -5.46
CA LEU A 475 -24.15 24.79 -5.90
C LEU A 475 -24.81 25.43 -4.67
N PRO A 476 -25.22 26.70 -4.73
CA PRO A 476 -25.87 27.35 -3.61
C PRO A 476 -27.16 26.62 -3.27
N GLU A 477 -27.25 26.10 -2.06
CA GLU A 477 -28.52 25.61 -1.51
C GLU A 477 -29.37 26.81 -1.10
N LEU A 478 -30.67 26.77 -1.41
CA LEU A 478 -31.58 27.80 -0.93
C LEU A 478 -31.66 27.70 0.60
N PRO A 479 -31.38 28.79 1.34
CA PRO A 479 -31.41 28.75 2.79
C PRO A 479 -32.83 28.43 3.25
N GLN A 480 -32.96 27.41 4.09
CA GLN A 480 -34.20 27.09 4.79
C GLN A 480 -34.26 27.85 6.11
N ALA A 481 -35.46 28.06 6.64
CA ALA A 481 -35.62 28.61 7.98
C ALA A 481 -35.03 27.65 9.03
N TRP A 482 -34.38 28.22 10.04
CA TRP A 482 -33.69 27.49 11.09
C TRP A 482 -34.07 28.05 12.45
N ALA A 483 -34.41 27.14 13.36
CA ALA A 483 -34.76 27.44 14.74
C ALA A 483 -33.58 27.19 15.71
N GLY A 484 -32.60 26.37 15.28
CA GLY A 484 -31.37 26.05 15.98
C GLY A 484 -31.54 25.34 17.32
N VAL A 485 -32.31 24.26 17.29
CA VAL A 485 -32.37 23.22 18.32
C VAL A 485 -32.40 21.84 17.67
N ASP A 486 -31.86 20.84 18.36
CA ASP A 486 -32.16 19.43 18.05
C ASP A 486 -33.32 18.99 18.97
N VAL A 487 -34.20 18.13 18.46
CA VAL A 487 -35.34 17.62 19.21
C VAL A 487 -35.41 16.10 19.20
N GLN A 488 -36.07 15.55 20.21
CA GLN A 488 -36.44 14.15 20.32
C GLN A 488 -37.97 14.05 20.43
N PRO A 489 -38.65 13.21 19.64
CA PRO A 489 -40.09 13.03 19.76
C PRO A 489 -40.45 12.44 21.14
N VAL A 490 -41.50 13.00 21.74
CA VAL A 490 -42.13 12.50 22.97
C VAL A 490 -43.57 12.15 22.64
N THR A 491 -43.78 10.87 22.36
CA THR A 491 -45.10 10.27 22.14
C THR A 491 -45.76 9.91 23.47
N ALA A 492 -47.01 9.44 23.41
CA ALA A 492 -47.73 8.97 24.59
C ALA A 492 -47.01 7.83 25.34
N SER A 493 -46.36 6.92 24.61
CA SER A 493 -45.59 5.79 25.18
C SER A 493 -44.34 6.28 25.90
N LEU A 494 -43.65 7.28 25.36
CA LEU A 494 -42.41 7.81 25.93
C LEU A 494 -42.64 8.84 27.04
N GLN A 495 -43.85 9.40 27.14
CA GLN A 495 -44.19 10.42 28.13
C GLN A 495 -43.90 9.96 29.57
N GLY A 496 -44.31 8.73 29.91
CA GLY A 496 -44.07 8.15 31.23
C GLY A 496 -42.59 7.78 31.48
N ALA A 497 -41.90 7.27 30.46
CA ALA A 497 -40.49 6.88 30.55
C ALA A 497 -39.56 8.09 30.72
N PHE A 498 -39.92 9.24 30.14
CA PHE A 498 -39.12 10.47 30.21
C PHE A 498 -39.55 11.45 31.30
N GLY A 499 -40.59 11.13 32.07
CA GLY A 499 -41.15 12.06 33.06
C GLY A 499 -41.67 13.35 32.41
N ALA A 500 -42.11 13.27 31.15
CA ALA A 500 -42.49 14.42 30.35
C ALA A 500 -43.90 14.90 30.70
N ALA A 501 -44.07 16.21 30.84
CA ALA A 501 -45.35 16.80 31.20
C ALA A 501 -46.40 16.82 30.06
N GLY A 502 -46.01 16.40 28.86
CA GLY A 502 -46.88 16.35 27.68
C GLY A 502 -46.22 15.64 26.50
N GLN A 503 -46.98 15.46 25.41
CA GLN A 503 -46.46 15.02 24.12
C GLN A 503 -45.92 16.22 23.33
N GLY A 504 -44.96 15.98 22.44
CA GLY A 504 -44.35 17.03 21.61
C GLY A 504 -42.92 16.67 21.23
N PHE A 505 -42.09 17.69 21.04
CA PHE A 505 -40.69 17.54 20.64
C PHE A 505 -39.79 18.07 21.74
N ARG A 506 -39.17 17.17 22.52
CA ARG A 506 -38.26 17.54 23.61
C ARG A 506 -36.95 18.04 23.04
N VAL A 507 -36.56 19.26 23.40
CA VAL A 507 -35.28 19.85 23.03
C VAL A 507 -34.15 19.05 23.66
N SER A 508 -33.32 18.43 22.80
CA SER A 508 -32.15 17.65 23.20
C SER A 508 -30.86 18.47 23.09
N ARG A 509 -30.84 19.50 22.25
CA ARG A 509 -29.73 20.45 22.10
C ARG A 509 -30.23 21.84 21.74
N VAL A 510 -29.58 22.87 22.25
CA VAL A 510 -29.74 24.26 21.79
C VAL A 510 -28.42 24.72 21.20
N TYR A 511 -28.42 25.14 19.94
CA TYR A 511 -27.20 25.60 19.27
C TYR A 511 -26.80 27.00 19.75
N PRO A 512 -25.50 27.29 19.95
CA PRO A 512 -25.04 28.62 20.33
C PRO A 512 -25.44 29.68 19.29
N GLY A 513 -26.00 30.80 19.75
CA GLY A 513 -26.46 31.88 18.88
C GLY A 513 -27.72 31.56 18.06
N SER A 514 -28.44 30.47 18.39
CA SER A 514 -29.65 30.11 17.67
C SER A 514 -30.85 31.01 17.98
N PRO A 515 -31.83 31.11 17.06
CA PRO A 515 -33.06 31.86 17.30
C PRO A 515 -33.83 31.42 18.55
N LEU A 516 -34.03 30.11 18.75
CA LEU A 516 -34.73 29.62 19.93
C LEU A 516 -33.90 29.75 21.21
N GLY A 517 -32.58 29.59 21.12
CA GLY A 517 -31.69 29.84 22.25
C GLY A 517 -31.74 31.30 22.71
N ALA A 518 -31.80 32.26 21.78
CA ALA A 518 -31.84 33.69 22.06
C ALA A 518 -33.10 34.12 22.86
N VAL A 519 -34.21 33.41 22.68
CA VAL A 519 -35.48 33.69 23.39
C VAL A 519 -35.63 32.85 24.67
N GLY A 520 -34.63 32.05 25.02
CA GLY A 520 -34.56 31.32 26.28
C GLY A 520 -35.14 29.91 26.27
N VAL A 521 -35.28 29.27 25.10
CA VAL A 521 -35.53 27.81 25.02
C VAL A 521 -34.33 27.05 25.56
N GLN A 522 -34.59 25.98 26.31
CA GLN A 522 -33.58 25.21 27.05
C GLN A 522 -33.68 23.72 26.72
N VAL A 523 -32.56 23.00 26.91
CA VAL A 523 -32.55 21.53 26.85
C VAL A 523 -33.52 20.99 27.90
N GLY A 524 -34.43 20.12 27.46
CA GLY A 524 -35.51 19.57 28.28
C GLY A 524 -36.88 20.18 28.02
N ASP A 525 -36.98 21.37 27.44
CA ASP A 525 -38.27 21.96 27.02
C ASP A 525 -38.97 21.04 26.01
N ILE A 526 -40.29 20.91 26.09
CA ILE A 526 -41.09 20.16 25.11
C ILE A 526 -41.81 21.14 24.21
N ILE A 527 -41.40 21.23 22.95
CA ILE A 527 -42.04 22.08 21.95
C ILE A 527 -43.36 21.43 21.55
N THR A 528 -44.46 22.15 21.76
CA THR A 528 -45.84 21.68 21.51
C THR A 528 -46.51 22.39 20.35
N ALA A 529 -45.98 23.55 19.92
CA ALA A 529 -46.46 24.25 18.72
C ALA A 529 -45.38 25.18 18.15
N ILE A 530 -45.44 25.40 16.83
CA ILE A 530 -44.66 26.41 16.10
C ILE A 530 -45.62 27.18 15.18
N GLY A 531 -45.55 28.51 15.21
CA GLY A 531 -46.56 29.39 14.59
C GLY A 531 -47.94 29.11 15.18
N ASP A 532 -48.94 28.94 14.31
CA ASP A 532 -50.29 28.54 14.68
C ASP A 532 -50.51 27.01 14.61
N ARG A 533 -49.44 26.24 14.38
CA ARG A 533 -49.52 24.79 14.18
C ARG A 533 -49.15 24.01 15.45
N PRO A 534 -50.10 23.27 16.05
CA PRO A 534 -49.76 22.32 17.12
C PRO A 534 -48.91 21.19 16.55
N LEU A 535 -47.92 20.76 17.31
CA LEU A 535 -46.96 19.73 16.94
C LEU A 535 -47.21 18.46 17.74
N LYS A 536 -47.36 17.34 17.03
CA LYS A 536 -47.50 16.02 17.63
C LYS A 536 -46.60 15.03 16.89
N PRO A 537 -45.71 14.31 17.59
CA PRO A 537 -44.90 13.27 16.97
C PRO A 537 -45.76 12.10 16.51
N VAL A 538 -45.46 11.58 15.32
CA VAL A 538 -46.18 10.46 14.70
C VAL A 538 -45.64 9.10 15.18
N SER A 539 -44.35 9.06 15.55
CA SER A 539 -43.65 7.89 16.07
C SER A 539 -42.53 8.30 17.05
N ASP A 540 -41.94 7.31 17.71
CA ASP A 540 -40.86 7.48 18.71
C ASP A 540 -39.52 7.87 18.08
N ASP A 541 -39.42 7.93 16.76
CA ASP A 541 -38.21 8.17 15.98
C ASP A 541 -38.31 9.27 14.91
N SER A 542 -39.50 9.78 14.60
CA SER A 542 -39.70 10.82 13.56
C SER A 542 -39.70 12.24 14.14
N THR A 543 -38.87 13.11 13.55
CA THR A 543 -38.86 14.56 13.77
C THR A 543 -39.53 15.36 12.66
N ASP A 544 -40.06 14.68 11.64
CA ASP A 544 -40.50 15.31 10.38
C ASP A 544 -41.53 16.43 10.58
N ALA A 545 -42.46 16.26 11.53
CA ALA A 545 -43.47 17.26 11.81
C ALA A 545 -42.86 18.56 12.41
N PHE A 546 -41.81 18.43 13.23
CA PHE A 546 -41.06 19.58 13.73
C PHE A 546 -40.24 20.21 12.60
N ASP A 547 -39.48 19.40 11.87
CA ASP A 547 -38.59 19.87 10.79
C ASP A 547 -39.39 20.59 9.70
N GLN A 548 -40.55 20.07 9.32
CA GLN A 548 -41.44 20.72 8.36
C GLN A 548 -42.04 22.01 8.90
N ALA A 549 -42.44 22.04 10.18
CA ALA A 549 -43.00 23.26 10.77
C ALA A 549 -41.97 24.38 10.88
N VAL A 550 -40.70 24.06 11.09
CA VAL A 550 -39.60 25.03 11.04
C VAL A 550 -39.34 25.48 9.59
N ARG A 551 -39.29 24.55 8.63
CA ARG A 551 -39.05 24.85 7.20
C ARG A 551 -40.13 25.76 6.58
N ASP A 552 -41.37 25.65 7.05
CA ASP A 552 -42.49 26.46 6.56
C ASP A 552 -42.47 27.91 7.08
N LEU A 553 -41.57 28.25 8.01
CA LEU A 553 -41.44 29.61 8.50
C LEU A 553 -40.74 30.52 7.48
N GLU A 554 -41.13 31.79 7.48
CA GLU A 554 -40.42 32.82 6.73
C GLU A 554 -39.17 33.28 7.48
N ILE A 555 -38.01 33.22 6.83
CA ILE A 555 -36.75 33.73 7.37
C ILE A 555 -36.88 35.23 7.65
N GLY A 556 -36.47 35.66 8.84
CA GLY A 556 -36.46 37.08 9.23
C GLY A 556 -37.81 37.66 9.68
N ARG A 557 -38.87 36.84 9.75
CA ARG A 557 -40.20 37.23 10.24
C ARG A 557 -40.45 36.66 11.64
N ASP A 558 -41.21 37.37 12.46
CA ASP A 558 -41.60 36.86 13.78
C ASP A 558 -42.43 35.57 13.67
N ALA A 559 -42.02 34.56 14.42
CA ALA A 559 -42.73 33.30 14.60
C ALA A 559 -42.97 33.04 16.09
N LYS A 560 -44.03 32.31 16.43
CA LYS A 560 -44.31 31.89 17.81
C LYS A 560 -43.83 30.46 18.04
N VAL A 561 -43.40 30.17 19.25
CA VAL A 561 -43.13 28.81 19.73
C VAL A 561 -43.83 28.62 21.07
N ALA A 562 -44.53 27.49 21.23
CA ALA A 562 -45.09 27.07 22.50
C ALA A 562 -44.25 25.91 23.04
N VAL A 563 -43.84 26.03 24.30
CA VAL A 563 -43.07 25.00 25.00
C VAL A 563 -43.71 24.65 26.35
N LEU A 564 -43.56 23.41 26.78
CA LEU A 564 -43.80 22.99 28.15
C LEU A 564 -42.46 22.88 28.88
N ARG A 565 -42.30 23.65 29.96
CA ARG A 565 -41.15 23.56 30.87
C ARG A 565 -41.67 23.21 32.25
N ASP A 566 -41.25 22.07 32.79
CA ASP A 566 -41.68 21.57 34.11
C ASP A 566 -43.22 21.53 34.26
N GLY A 567 -43.93 21.24 33.18
CA GLY A 567 -45.40 21.22 33.12
C GLY A 567 -46.09 22.57 32.98
N VAL A 568 -45.33 23.67 32.93
CA VAL A 568 -45.86 25.02 32.70
C VAL A 568 -45.72 25.39 31.22
N ALA A 569 -46.84 25.76 30.59
CA ALA A 569 -46.85 26.25 29.22
C ALA A 569 -46.26 27.67 29.14
N LYS A 570 -45.31 27.86 28.22
CA LYS A 570 -44.71 29.15 27.88
C LYS A 570 -44.80 29.37 26.37
N ALA A 571 -45.22 30.57 25.98
CA ALA A 571 -45.21 31.01 24.59
C ALA A 571 -44.14 32.09 24.42
N MET A 572 -43.30 31.95 23.40
CA MET A 572 -42.22 32.88 23.08
C MET A 572 -42.33 33.27 21.60
N SER A 573 -41.87 34.48 21.26
CA SER A 573 -41.73 34.92 19.87
C SER A 573 -40.24 34.91 19.51
N PHE A 574 -39.89 34.36 18.36
CA PHE A 574 -38.53 34.25 17.85
C PHE A 574 -38.49 34.58 16.36
N ILE A 575 -37.32 35.00 15.86
CA ILE A 575 -37.13 35.30 14.44
C ILE A 575 -36.26 34.19 13.84
N PRO A 576 -36.81 33.29 13.00
CA PRO A 576 -36.03 32.26 12.33
C PRO A 576 -34.95 32.87 11.45
N SER A 577 -33.75 32.30 11.50
CA SER A 577 -32.62 32.72 10.66
C SER A 577 -32.43 31.73 9.50
N PRO A 578 -31.62 32.08 8.48
CA PRO A 578 -31.13 31.08 7.52
C PRO A 578 -30.45 29.92 8.24
N SER A 579 -30.66 28.70 7.74
CA SER A 579 -29.90 27.52 8.18
C SER A 579 -28.41 27.74 7.96
N PRO A 580 -27.55 27.34 8.92
CA PRO A 580 -26.13 27.25 8.69
C PRO A 580 -25.83 26.36 7.47
N VAL A 581 -24.75 26.68 6.76
CA VAL A 581 -24.30 25.89 5.61
C VAL A 581 -23.80 24.53 6.10
N GLU A 582 -24.38 23.46 5.59
CA GLU A 582 -23.94 22.09 5.82
C GLU A 582 -22.56 21.83 5.22
N ASP A 583 -21.84 20.81 5.71
CA ASP A 583 -20.49 20.46 5.26
C ASP A 583 -20.39 20.26 3.74
N SER A 584 -21.43 19.72 3.11
CA SER A 584 -21.51 19.52 1.66
C SER A 584 -21.61 20.82 0.85
N GLY A 585 -22.05 21.90 1.49
CA GLY A 585 -22.20 23.25 0.91
C GLY A 585 -20.97 24.14 1.09
N LEU A 586 -19.97 23.72 1.87
CA LEU A 586 -18.74 24.48 2.10
C LEU A 586 -17.78 24.39 0.90
N LYS A 587 -17.04 25.47 0.64
CA LYS A 587 -16.00 25.43 -0.40
C LYS A 587 -14.92 24.43 -0.02
N VAL A 588 -14.43 23.71 -1.03
CA VAL A 588 -13.36 22.71 -0.88
C VAL A 588 -12.24 23.03 -1.87
N LEU A 589 -11.01 22.91 -1.40
CA LEU A 589 -9.79 23.04 -2.18
C LEU A 589 -8.98 21.74 -2.08
N GLN A 590 -8.80 21.07 -3.22
CA GLN A 590 -7.79 20.03 -3.34
C GLN A 590 -6.42 20.71 -3.51
N VAL A 591 -5.42 20.27 -2.75
CA VAL A 591 -4.07 20.88 -2.76
C VAL A 591 -3.07 19.82 -3.19
N SER A 592 -2.79 19.76 -4.48
CA SER A 592 -1.99 18.67 -5.07
C SER A 592 -0.54 18.68 -4.56
N GLN A 593 0.05 19.85 -4.33
CA GLN A 593 1.43 19.98 -3.86
C GLN A 593 1.63 19.37 -2.48
N LEU A 594 0.59 19.40 -1.63
CA LEU A 594 0.62 18.85 -0.28
C LEU A 594 -0.05 17.47 -0.18
N ARG A 595 -0.74 17.01 -1.24
CA ARG A 595 -1.54 15.78 -1.27
C ARG A 595 -2.60 15.77 -0.15
N ILE A 596 -3.28 16.90 0.02
CA ILE A 596 -4.36 17.06 1.00
C ILE A 596 -5.60 17.66 0.35
N GLN A 597 -6.72 17.53 1.05
CA GLN A 597 -7.93 18.31 0.80
C GLN A 597 -8.25 19.14 2.03
N VAL A 598 -8.56 20.41 1.79
CA VAL A 598 -9.00 21.35 2.83
C VAL A 598 -10.35 21.96 2.45
N ARG A 599 -11.12 22.35 3.45
CA ARG A 599 -12.38 23.09 3.28
C ARG A 599 -12.46 24.27 4.24
N GLU A 600 -13.44 25.14 4.01
CA GLU A 600 -13.80 26.19 4.96
C GLU A 600 -14.23 25.58 6.32
N LEU A 601 -13.98 26.33 7.40
CA LEU A 601 -14.41 25.95 8.75
C LEU A 601 -15.86 26.43 9.00
N GLY A 602 -16.80 25.50 8.95
CA GLY A 602 -18.24 25.75 9.02
C GLY A 602 -18.77 26.01 10.43
N PHE A 603 -20.08 26.24 10.52
CA PHE A 603 -20.77 26.41 11.80
C PHE A 603 -20.74 25.13 12.65
N TYR A 604 -21.09 23.99 12.05
CA TYR A 604 -21.19 22.71 12.76
C TYR A 604 -19.83 22.23 13.28
N ASP A 605 -18.74 22.45 12.54
CA ASP A 605 -17.39 22.19 13.05
C ASP A 605 -17.12 22.88 14.38
N ARG A 606 -17.51 24.16 14.47
CA ARG A 606 -17.27 24.97 15.67
C ARG A 606 -18.06 24.46 16.84
N VAL A 607 -19.30 24.04 16.59
CA VAL A 607 -20.17 23.47 17.63
C VAL A 607 -19.64 22.12 18.10
N GLU A 608 -19.39 21.19 17.19
CA GLU A 608 -18.94 19.83 17.51
C GLU A 608 -17.59 19.82 18.22
N ARG A 609 -16.68 20.71 17.79
CA ARG A 609 -15.31 20.80 18.32
C ARG A 609 -15.16 21.86 19.41
N ARG A 610 -16.26 22.52 19.81
CA ARG A 610 -16.30 23.56 20.85
C ARG A 610 -15.31 24.70 20.59
N LEU A 611 -15.21 25.14 19.33
CA LEU A 611 -14.32 26.20 18.91
C LEU A 611 -14.97 27.57 19.13
N PRO A 612 -14.17 28.63 19.33
CA PRO A 612 -14.68 30.00 19.32
C PRO A 612 -15.45 30.33 18.03
N PRO A 613 -16.54 31.13 18.10
CA PRO A 613 -17.30 31.53 16.92
C PRO A 613 -16.46 32.21 15.84
N ASP A 614 -15.40 32.91 16.24
CA ASP A 614 -14.47 33.65 15.38
C ASP A 614 -13.21 32.85 14.99
N GLN A 615 -13.07 31.58 15.43
CA GLN A 615 -11.93 30.72 15.11
C GLN A 615 -11.61 30.75 13.62
N LYS A 616 -10.36 31.10 13.29
CA LYS A 616 -9.87 31.13 11.91
C LYS A 616 -9.12 29.85 11.57
N GLY A 617 -8.98 29.56 10.28
CA GLY A 617 -8.28 28.38 9.82
C GLY A 617 -8.99 27.67 8.68
N VAL A 618 -8.27 26.74 8.06
CA VAL A 618 -8.84 25.80 7.08
C VAL A 618 -8.87 24.39 7.66
N TYR A 619 -9.96 23.68 7.41
CA TYR A 619 -10.18 22.35 7.96
C TYR A 619 -9.65 21.27 7.01
N VAL A 620 -8.83 20.36 7.52
CA VAL A 620 -8.24 19.27 6.72
C VAL A 620 -9.20 18.07 6.68
N THR A 621 -9.75 17.77 5.51
CA THR A 621 -10.70 16.66 5.32
C THR A 621 -10.01 15.36 4.94
N THR A 622 -8.96 15.45 4.11
CA THR A 622 -8.23 14.29 3.57
C THR A 622 -6.73 14.57 3.59
N VAL A 623 -5.95 13.58 4.04
CA VAL A 623 -4.48 13.58 3.96
C VAL A 623 -3.99 12.24 3.40
N GLU A 624 -3.22 12.27 2.33
CA GLU A 624 -2.48 11.10 1.87
C GLU A 624 -1.26 10.86 2.77
N ARG A 625 -1.19 9.70 3.45
CA ARG A 625 -0.20 9.45 4.50
C ARG A 625 1.26 9.59 4.07
N GLY A 626 1.64 9.13 2.88
CA GLY A 626 3.00 9.37 2.38
C GLY A 626 3.13 10.64 1.57
N GLY A 627 2.04 11.35 1.26
CA GLY A 627 2.11 12.64 0.59
C GLY A 627 2.79 13.70 1.47
N PRO A 628 3.22 14.84 0.93
CA PRO A 628 4.04 15.80 1.68
C PRO A 628 3.37 16.28 2.97
N GLY A 629 2.05 16.52 2.95
CA GLY A 629 1.30 16.86 4.17
C GLY A 629 1.29 15.72 5.20
N GLY A 630 1.16 14.46 4.77
CA GLY A 630 1.19 13.29 5.64
C GLY A 630 2.57 13.01 6.24
N LEU A 631 3.65 13.18 5.46
CA LEU A 631 5.04 13.11 5.93
C LEU A 631 5.34 14.23 6.94
N ALA A 632 4.73 15.40 6.76
CA ALA A 632 4.72 16.48 7.75
C ALA A 632 3.81 16.20 8.96
N HIS A 633 3.20 15.02 9.04
CA HIS A 633 2.29 14.58 10.11
C HIS A 633 0.96 15.33 10.23
N LEU A 634 0.47 15.96 9.15
CA LEU A 634 -0.93 16.39 9.07
C LEU A 634 -1.87 15.18 9.11
N ARG A 635 -3.07 15.39 9.64
CA ARG A 635 -4.11 14.37 9.76
C ARG A 635 -5.48 14.94 9.41
N ASN A 636 -6.40 14.06 9.03
CA ASN A 636 -7.80 14.41 8.91
C ASN A 636 -8.30 14.98 10.24
N GLY A 637 -9.01 16.11 10.18
CA GLY A 637 -9.54 16.81 11.35
C GLY A 637 -8.61 17.85 11.98
N ASP A 638 -7.41 18.06 11.43
CA ASP A 638 -6.56 19.20 11.80
C ASP A 638 -7.15 20.50 11.23
N ILE A 639 -6.94 21.61 11.94
CA ILE A 639 -7.25 22.96 11.45
C ILE A 639 -5.93 23.70 11.24
N VAL A 640 -5.62 24.09 10.01
CA VAL A 640 -4.40 24.85 9.72
C VAL A 640 -4.63 26.31 10.06
N LEU A 641 -3.82 26.83 10.99
CA LEU A 641 -3.87 28.21 11.48
C LEU A 641 -2.86 29.11 10.76
N SER A 642 -1.70 28.56 10.39
CA SER A 642 -0.69 29.25 9.60
C SER A 642 0.16 28.28 8.78
N LEU A 643 0.68 28.76 7.65
CA LEU A 643 1.58 28.02 6.77
C LEU A 643 2.74 28.93 6.36
N GLY A 644 3.97 28.45 6.54
CA GLY A 644 5.17 29.24 6.23
C GLY A 644 5.25 30.54 7.05
N GLY A 645 4.73 30.50 8.29
CA GLY A 645 4.65 31.67 9.18
C GLY A 645 3.55 32.68 8.82
N ARG A 646 2.72 32.42 7.81
CA ARG A 646 1.62 33.30 7.40
C ARG A 646 0.26 32.77 7.86
N PRO A 647 -0.59 33.59 8.51
CA PRO A 647 -1.91 33.16 8.95
C PRO A 647 -2.79 32.68 7.79
N THR A 648 -3.52 31.60 8.01
CA THR A 648 -4.46 31.03 7.03
C THR A 648 -5.88 31.23 7.55
N VAL A 649 -6.50 32.34 7.18
CA VAL A 649 -7.82 32.74 7.70
C VAL A 649 -8.95 31.96 7.03
N ASP A 650 -8.82 31.72 5.73
CA ASP A 650 -9.74 31.05 4.83
C ASP A 650 -8.96 30.26 3.73
N LEU A 651 -9.68 29.68 2.77
CA LEU A 651 -9.06 28.90 1.68
C LEU A 651 -8.16 29.74 0.77
N ASP A 652 -8.52 31.00 0.50
CA ASP A 652 -7.73 31.89 -0.35
C ASP A 652 -6.43 32.29 0.35
N GLY A 653 -6.51 32.61 1.64
CA GLY A 653 -5.34 32.87 2.50
C GLY A 653 -4.44 31.65 2.63
N PHE A 654 -5.01 30.44 2.72
CA PHE A 654 -4.24 29.20 2.68
C PHE A 654 -3.49 29.02 1.35
N GLY A 655 -4.17 29.18 0.21
CA GLY A 655 -3.55 29.07 -1.11
C GLY A 655 -2.45 30.10 -1.35
N ALA A 656 -2.65 31.35 -0.91
CA ALA A 656 -1.66 32.41 -0.98
C ALA A 656 -0.43 32.13 -0.08
N ALA A 657 -0.67 31.68 1.15
CA ALA A 657 0.39 31.32 2.09
C ALA A 657 1.26 30.17 1.55
N LEU A 658 0.64 29.12 0.99
CA LEU A 658 1.35 28.01 0.36
C LEU A 658 2.18 28.49 -0.83
N THR A 659 1.58 29.25 -1.74
CA THR A 659 2.28 29.78 -2.92
C THR A 659 3.51 30.59 -2.52
N GLN A 660 3.40 31.41 -1.49
CA GLN A 660 4.52 32.21 -1.02
C GLN A 660 5.59 31.37 -0.30
N ALA A 661 5.19 30.43 0.56
CA ALA A 661 6.14 29.52 1.22
C ALA A 661 6.95 28.69 0.21
N LEU A 662 6.31 28.27 -0.88
CA LEU A 662 6.99 27.63 -2.00
C LEU A 662 7.97 28.58 -2.70
N ARG A 663 7.69 29.89 -2.79
CA ARG A 663 8.65 30.85 -3.35
C ARG A 663 9.83 31.17 -2.43
N ASP A 664 9.60 31.20 -1.11
CA ASP A 664 10.60 31.65 -0.12
C ASP A 664 11.87 30.76 -0.03
N GLY A 665 11.86 29.56 -0.63
CA GLY A 665 13.07 28.76 -0.82
C GLY A 665 13.57 27.97 0.40
N THR A 666 12.92 28.05 1.57
CA THR A 666 13.41 27.43 2.81
C THR A 666 13.37 25.89 2.76
N GLN A 667 14.35 25.21 3.39
CA GLN A 667 14.42 23.75 3.42
C GLN A 667 13.23 23.13 4.16
N THR A 668 12.71 23.80 5.18
CA THR A 668 11.49 23.38 5.89
C THR A 668 10.43 24.47 5.84
N ILE A 669 9.16 24.06 5.79
CA ILE A 669 8.00 24.94 5.81
C ILE A 669 7.18 24.62 7.07
N PRO A 670 7.07 25.55 8.04
CA PRO A 670 6.31 25.31 9.25
C PRO A 670 4.80 25.39 9.01
N PHE A 671 4.06 24.47 9.62
CA PHE A 671 2.59 24.50 9.73
C PHE A 671 2.24 24.69 11.21
N LEU A 672 1.49 25.75 11.53
CA LEU A 672 0.83 25.81 12.82
C LEU A 672 -0.58 25.26 12.66
N ILE A 673 -0.88 24.18 13.35
CA ILE A 673 -2.19 23.54 13.31
C ILE A 673 -2.85 23.52 14.68
N MET A 674 -4.15 23.30 14.70
CA MET A 674 -4.91 22.92 15.88
C MET A 674 -5.42 21.49 15.72
N ARG A 675 -5.10 20.62 16.68
CA ARG A 675 -5.54 19.22 16.75
C ARG A 675 -6.20 18.98 18.09
N GLY A 676 -7.52 18.76 18.08
CA GLY A 676 -8.29 18.78 19.32
C GLY A 676 -8.19 20.16 19.96
N ALA A 677 -7.75 20.22 21.23
CA ALA A 677 -7.55 21.47 21.97
C ALA A 677 -6.10 22.00 21.92
N GLU A 678 -5.19 21.33 21.20
CA GLU A 678 -3.77 21.68 21.19
C GLU A 678 -3.37 22.39 19.90
N ALA A 679 -2.59 23.47 20.04
CA ALA A 679 -1.82 24.03 18.94
C ALA A 679 -0.51 23.23 18.78
N ARG A 680 -0.22 22.77 17.56
CA ARG A 680 0.99 22.01 17.24
C ARG A 680 1.73 22.63 16.07
N LEU A 681 3.04 22.70 16.18
CA LEU A 681 3.91 23.09 15.08
C LEU A 681 4.41 21.83 14.38
N LEU A 682 4.15 21.74 13.08
CA LEU A 682 4.63 20.69 12.20
C LEU A 682 5.63 21.27 11.21
N TYR A 683 6.49 20.43 10.65
CA TYR A 683 7.48 20.84 9.65
C TYR A 683 7.34 19.97 8.41
N LEU A 684 7.16 20.63 7.27
CA LEU A 684 7.22 20.02 5.96
C LEU A 684 8.63 20.18 5.42
N ASP A 685 9.33 19.07 5.16
CA ASP A 685 10.59 19.11 4.43
C ASP A 685 10.32 19.35 2.94
N ARG A 686 11.02 20.34 2.37
CA ARG A 686 10.85 20.74 0.97
C ARG A 686 11.30 19.67 -0.02
N SER A 687 12.19 18.76 0.38
CA SER A 687 12.55 17.60 -0.45
C SER A 687 11.33 16.73 -0.79
N TRP A 688 10.31 16.69 0.08
CA TRP A 688 9.07 15.95 -0.17
C TRP A 688 8.18 16.60 -1.23
N LEU A 689 8.37 17.90 -1.51
CA LEU A 689 7.64 18.62 -2.55
C LEU A 689 8.18 18.35 -3.97
N GLN A 690 9.35 17.70 -4.09
CA GLN A 690 9.94 17.39 -5.40
C GLN A 690 9.11 16.37 -6.19
N ASP A 691 8.29 15.56 -5.51
CA ASP A 691 7.38 14.59 -6.13
C ASP A 691 6.04 15.20 -6.58
N THR A 692 5.81 16.50 -6.35
CA THR A 692 4.56 17.21 -6.70
C THR A 692 4.76 18.38 -7.67
N LEU A 693 5.99 18.62 -8.10
CA LEU A 693 6.32 19.59 -9.16
C LEU A 693 6.65 18.83 -10.46
N PRO A 694 6.11 19.27 -11.61
CA PRO A 694 6.40 18.64 -12.91
C PRO A 694 7.86 18.76 -13.36
#